data_AF-A0A6P4D2X2-F1
#
_entry.id   AF-A0A6P4D2X2-F1
#
_cell.length_a   1.000
_cell.length_b   1.000
_cell.length_c   1.000
_cell.angle_alpha   90.00
_cell.angle_beta   90.00
_cell.angle_gamma   90.00
#
_symmetry.space_group_name_H-M   'P 1'
#
loop_
_entity.id
_entity.type
_entity.pdbx_description
1 polymer ?
#
loop_
_entity_poly.entity_id
_entity_poly.type
_entity_poly.pdbx_seq_one_letter_code
_entity_poly.pdbx_strand_id
1 'polypeptide(L)'
;MIDKSWIDKSITTAEYKCGVADFLDFAFQRVAVNGKIICPCIRCGFKNMRTRVEVLAHLLQKGFSKKYTFWYMHGESVVQHEEASSSHDFSESEERAPLQDMLNDIFGSAANNFDGVDDEPVEERNNSFPIHIEDDTQEESDRIRELLKDGNRRLYPECTKYSKLSFIVELYHIKVLCGATDKTFSMILDLLKRAFPHANLPVSFYEAKKMIKQLGLGYEKIHVCPNNCMLFWGPDNETKSKCTICNASRYKAEDNTSSNPGVLDTAEHMARLIPEKVLRYFPLTPRLRRLYMSSKTSRLMRWHSEFPNSDGKLKHPRDSKAWKEFDLLYPEFAEDPRNIRLALAFDGFNPFGTLSSNISVWPVMLYVYNYPPWCCMKQASLIMSMIIPGPKMPGNNIDVFLQPLINELKELWKGVDVYDSVDGKFFRMHAALFWTISDFPGLDNLSGWNTHTSLACPSCNFDTVSRRLKHGMKYCFMGHRRWLPDNHEYRQNMHSFDGTTELRGPPSTLSGSAILSQIQSSRKRSHEALNAGNNPLQWKKRSIFWDLPYWKDNLIRHCLDMMHIEKNVCDNVLFTVLDDKQKTKDNLAARKDLQLMGIREQLHPFTNSSKYPPSCFRMTNADKDIFLSVLKSVSFPDGYSSNISRCIDLKKRKVFGL
;
A
#
# COMPACT_ATOMS: atom_id res chain seq x y z
N MET A 1 13.46 -18.72 -30.66
CA MET A 1 13.33 -18.53 -29.20
C MET A 1 13.79 -19.81 -28.52
N ILE A 2 14.69 -19.75 -27.53
CA ILE A 2 15.22 -20.94 -26.86
C ILE A 2 14.22 -21.38 -25.78
N ASP A 3 13.85 -22.67 -25.73
CA ASP A 3 12.99 -23.19 -24.66
C ASP A 3 13.73 -23.19 -23.32
N LYS A 4 13.08 -22.58 -22.31
CA LYS A 4 13.61 -22.42 -20.95
C LYS A 4 12.63 -22.92 -19.89
N SER A 5 11.52 -23.53 -20.30
CA SER A 5 10.51 -24.10 -19.40
C SER A 5 11.10 -25.20 -18.48
N TRP A 6 12.22 -25.80 -18.91
CA TRP A 6 12.97 -26.79 -18.15
C TRP A 6 13.62 -26.25 -16.86
N ILE A 7 13.88 -24.94 -16.74
CA ILE A 7 14.55 -24.32 -15.58
C ILE A 7 13.76 -24.56 -14.28
N ASP A 8 12.43 -24.69 -14.38
CA ASP A 8 11.57 -24.90 -13.22
C ASP A 8 11.35 -26.37 -12.84
N LYS A 9 11.77 -27.30 -13.69
CA LYS A 9 11.62 -28.74 -13.50
C LYS A 9 12.59 -29.26 -12.42
N SER A 10 12.26 -30.42 -11.84
CA SER A 10 13.13 -31.07 -10.86
C SER A 10 14.44 -31.54 -11.51
N ILE A 11 15.56 -31.40 -10.80
CA ILE A 11 16.91 -31.78 -11.27
C ILE A 11 17.05 -33.27 -11.66
N THR A 12 16.12 -34.11 -11.18
CA THR A 12 16.08 -35.55 -11.46
C THR A 12 15.38 -35.89 -12.79
N THR A 13 14.63 -34.95 -13.37
CA THR A 13 13.83 -35.18 -14.59
C THR A 13 14.69 -35.17 -15.85
N ALA A 14 14.26 -35.90 -16.89
CA ALA A 14 14.92 -35.90 -18.19
C ALA A 14 14.87 -34.51 -18.85
N GLU A 15 13.73 -33.82 -18.76
CA GLU A 15 13.51 -32.46 -19.27
C GLU A 15 14.56 -31.47 -18.74
N TYR A 16 14.82 -31.47 -17.43
CA TYR A 16 15.83 -30.62 -16.82
C TYR A 16 17.24 -30.97 -17.32
N LYS A 17 17.58 -32.26 -17.46
CA LYS A 17 18.89 -32.70 -17.92
C LYS A 17 19.15 -32.31 -19.38
N CYS A 18 18.15 -32.45 -20.24
CA CYS A 18 18.20 -32.02 -21.65
C CYS A 18 18.38 -30.50 -21.73
N GLY A 19 17.56 -29.73 -21.01
CA GLY A 19 17.68 -28.28 -21.03
C GLY A 19 19.01 -27.75 -20.47
N VAL A 20 19.60 -28.42 -19.47
CA VAL A 20 20.96 -28.10 -19.01
C VAL A 20 22.00 -28.36 -20.10
N ALA A 21 21.86 -29.42 -20.90
CA ALA A 21 22.76 -29.69 -22.01
C ALA A 21 22.66 -28.59 -23.08
N ASP A 22 21.43 -28.23 -23.46
CA ASP A 22 21.15 -27.17 -24.44
C ASP A 22 21.68 -25.80 -23.98
N PHE A 23 21.50 -25.48 -22.69
CA PHE A 23 22.08 -24.29 -22.10
C PHE A 23 23.61 -24.29 -22.17
N LEU A 24 24.24 -25.42 -21.84
CA LEU A 24 25.70 -25.52 -21.89
C LEU A 24 26.20 -25.34 -23.31
N ASP A 25 25.55 -25.93 -24.32
CA ASP A 25 25.90 -25.72 -25.73
C ASP A 25 25.78 -24.25 -26.13
N PHE A 26 24.66 -23.62 -25.81
CA PHE A 26 24.45 -22.20 -26.07
C PHE A 26 25.53 -21.32 -25.41
N ALA A 27 25.75 -21.51 -24.10
CA ALA A 27 26.64 -20.65 -23.31
C ALA A 27 28.11 -20.82 -23.70
N PHE A 28 28.58 -22.06 -23.90
CA PHE A 28 29.97 -22.30 -24.28
C PHE A 28 30.28 -21.86 -25.71
N GLN A 29 29.30 -21.88 -26.61
CA GLN A 29 29.49 -21.40 -27.97
C GLN A 29 29.61 -19.87 -28.02
N ARG A 30 28.96 -19.13 -27.11
CA ARG A 30 28.85 -17.66 -27.19
C ARG A 30 29.80 -16.89 -26.28
N VAL A 31 30.08 -17.39 -25.07
CA VAL A 31 30.78 -16.60 -24.03
C VAL A 31 31.96 -17.32 -23.38
N ALA A 32 32.35 -18.50 -23.87
CA ALA A 32 33.46 -19.23 -23.27
C ALA A 32 34.80 -18.49 -23.45
N VAL A 33 35.52 -18.29 -22.36
CA VAL A 33 36.89 -17.76 -22.35
C VAL A 33 37.79 -18.84 -21.78
N ASN A 34 38.80 -19.28 -22.54
CA ASN A 34 39.71 -20.38 -22.19
C ASN A 34 38.97 -21.67 -21.78
N GLY A 35 37.90 -22.01 -22.50
CA GLY A 35 37.10 -23.20 -22.24
C GLY A 35 36.33 -23.17 -20.92
N LYS A 36 36.03 -21.98 -20.38
CA LYS A 36 35.28 -21.78 -19.14
C LYS A 36 34.17 -20.73 -19.31
N ILE A 37 33.07 -20.88 -18.55
CA ILE A 37 31.98 -19.91 -18.42
C ILE A 37 31.68 -19.62 -16.95
N ILE A 38 30.99 -18.53 -16.66
CA ILE A 38 30.50 -18.22 -15.31
C ILE A 38 29.48 -19.28 -14.90
N CYS A 39 29.65 -19.94 -13.74
CA CYS A 39 28.75 -21.01 -13.33
C CYS A 39 27.40 -20.47 -12.80
N PRO A 40 26.25 -20.79 -13.44
CA PRO A 40 24.93 -20.28 -13.05
C PRO A 40 24.22 -21.11 -11.97
N CYS A 41 24.89 -22.13 -11.42
CA CYS A 41 24.30 -22.95 -10.36
C CYS A 41 24.03 -22.13 -9.10
N ILE A 42 22.99 -22.52 -8.36
CA ILE A 42 22.48 -21.78 -7.18
C ILE A 42 23.60 -21.49 -6.17
N ARG A 43 24.50 -22.45 -5.94
CA ARG A 43 25.58 -22.33 -4.95
C ARG A 43 26.74 -21.46 -5.43
N CYS A 44 27.06 -21.47 -6.73
CA CYS A 44 28.13 -20.65 -7.27
C CYS A 44 27.69 -19.20 -7.44
N GLY A 45 26.39 -18.95 -7.64
CA GLY A 45 25.80 -17.61 -7.67
C GLY A 45 26.50 -16.67 -8.65
N PHE A 46 26.91 -17.17 -9.82
CA PHE A 46 27.56 -16.41 -10.88
C PHE A 46 28.94 -15.80 -10.53
N LYS A 47 29.64 -16.33 -9.51
CA LYS A 47 30.92 -15.75 -9.03
C LYS A 47 32.18 -16.32 -9.67
N ASN A 48 32.14 -17.55 -10.19
CA ASN A 48 33.34 -18.28 -10.61
C ASN A 48 33.23 -18.83 -12.04
N MET A 49 34.30 -18.68 -12.82
CA MET A 49 34.48 -19.30 -14.13
C MET A 49 34.86 -20.77 -13.98
N ARG A 50 34.16 -21.66 -14.68
CA ARG A 50 34.31 -23.12 -14.57
C ARG A 50 34.24 -23.78 -15.94
N THR A 51 34.91 -24.93 -16.06
CA THR A 51 34.89 -25.75 -17.29
C THR A 51 33.51 -26.37 -17.51
N ARG A 52 33.23 -26.81 -18.74
CA ARG A 52 31.94 -27.40 -19.11
C ARG A 52 31.54 -28.57 -18.21
N VAL A 53 32.49 -29.44 -17.89
CA VAL A 53 32.28 -30.63 -17.03
C VAL A 53 31.94 -30.21 -15.59
N GLU A 54 32.65 -29.21 -15.05
CA GLU A 54 32.37 -28.69 -13.70
C GLU A 54 31.00 -28.01 -13.62
N VAL A 55 30.63 -27.21 -14.63
CA VAL A 55 29.32 -26.53 -14.67
C VAL A 55 28.19 -27.55 -14.80
N LEU A 56 28.33 -28.56 -15.67
CA LEU A 56 27.36 -29.66 -15.79
C LEU A 56 27.16 -30.38 -14.46
N ALA A 57 28.24 -30.82 -13.81
CA ALA A 57 28.16 -31.48 -12.51
C ALA A 57 27.47 -30.60 -11.46
N HIS A 58 27.77 -29.31 -11.44
CA HIS A 58 27.14 -28.35 -10.55
C HIS A 58 25.65 -28.16 -10.84
N LEU A 59 25.23 -28.10 -12.09
CA LEU A 59 23.83 -27.92 -12.44
C LEU A 59 22.98 -29.16 -12.17
N LEU A 60 23.58 -30.35 -12.27
CA LEU A 60 22.92 -31.61 -11.93
C LEU A 60 22.84 -31.88 -10.43
N GLN A 61 23.78 -31.38 -9.63
CA GLN A 61 23.80 -31.59 -8.17
C GLN A 61 23.14 -30.45 -7.38
N LYS A 62 23.31 -29.20 -7.84
CA LYS A 62 23.00 -28.00 -7.05
C LYS A 62 21.88 -27.17 -7.66
N GLY A 63 21.42 -27.52 -8.86
CA GLY A 63 20.33 -26.82 -9.54
C GLY A 63 20.76 -25.53 -10.25
N PHE A 64 19.96 -25.15 -11.24
CA PHE A 64 20.05 -23.92 -12.02
C PHE A 64 19.26 -22.81 -11.32
N SER A 65 19.71 -21.55 -11.42
CA SER A 65 19.01 -20.43 -10.82
C SER A 65 17.65 -20.18 -11.51
N LYS A 66 16.55 -20.46 -10.81
CA LYS A 66 15.18 -20.30 -11.34
C LYS A 66 14.82 -18.87 -11.76
N LYS A 67 15.49 -17.87 -11.17
CA LYS A 67 15.28 -16.45 -11.50
C LYS A 67 16.08 -16.00 -12.72
N TYR A 68 16.92 -16.87 -13.29
CA TYR A 68 17.82 -16.54 -14.38
C TYR A 68 17.26 -17.06 -15.71
N THR A 69 16.17 -16.44 -16.15
CA THR A 69 15.42 -16.81 -17.38
C THR A 69 15.86 -16.03 -18.61
N PHE A 70 16.59 -14.92 -18.45
CA PHE A 70 17.28 -14.21 -19.53
C PHE A 70 18.79 -14.40 -19.38
N TRP A 71 19.41 -15.11 -20.32
CA TRP A 71 20.80 -15.55 -20.25
C TRP A 71 21.79 -14.47 -20.71
N TYR A 72 21.62 -13.23 -20.24
CA TYR A 72 22.44 -12.08 -20.68
C TYR A 72 23.94 -12.30 -20.41
N MET A 73 24.30 -12.82 -19.23
CA MET A 73 25.68 -13.22 -18.89
C MET A 73 26.23 -14.38 -19.75
N HIS A 74 25.38 -15.07 -20.52
CA HIS A 74 25.75 -16.20 -21.37
C HIS A 74 25.44 -15.96 -22.86
N GLY A 75 25.25 -14.69 -23.26
CA GLY A 75 25.21 -14.30 -24.66
C GLY A 75 23.81 -14.24 -25.29
N GLU A 76 22.75 -14.16 -24.48
CA GLU A 76 21.41 -13.87 -24.99
C GLU A 76 21.19 -12.35 -25.14
N SER A 77 20.74 -11.92 -26.32
CA SER A 77 20.41 -10.54 -26.68
C SER A 77 19.00 -10.44 -27.27
N VAL A 78 18.35 -9.28 -27.12
CA VAL A 78 17.03 -9.00 -27.69
C VAL A 78 17.21 -8.51 -29.13
N VAL A 79 16.67 -9.23 -30.11
CA VAL A 79 16.62 -8.76 -31.51
C VAL A 79 15.33 -7.96 -31.69
N GLN A 80 15.44 -6.68 -32.05
CA GLN A 80 14.32 -5.86 -32.49
C GLN A 80 14.04 -6.19 -33.96
N HIS A 81 12.88 -6.78 -34.24
CA HIS A 81 12.33 -6.83 -35.59
C HIS A 81 11.18 -5.82 -35.67
N GLU A 82 11.37 -4.81 -36.51
CA GLU A 82 10.33 -3.90 -36.97
C GLU A 82 9.46 -4.61 -38.01
N GLU A 83 8.19 -4.89 -37.71
CA GLU A 83 7.18 -5.04 -38.76
C GLU A 83 5.85 -4.42 -38.30
N ALA A 84 5.27 -3.64 -39.21
CA ALA A 84 4.05 -2.88 -39.04
C ALA A 84 2.80 -3.76 -39.22
N SER A 85 1.83 -3.64 -38.30
CA SER A 85 0.42 -3.93 -38.57
C SER A 85 -0.44 -3.46 -37.39
N SER A 86 -1.43 -2.64 -37.72
CA SER A 86 -2.40 -2.02 -36.81
C SER A 86 -3.39 -3.03 -36.22
N SER A 87 -3.36 -3.19 -34.90
CA SER A 87 -4.52 -3.55 -34.06
C SER A 87 -4.25 -3.05 -32.64
N HIS A 88 -5.11 -2.15 -32.14
CA HIS A 88 -5.04 -1.62 -30.77
C HIS A 88 -5.36 -2.73 -29.75
N ASP A 89 -4.36 -3.54 -29.43
CA ASP A 89 -4.27 -4.22 -28.15
C ASP A 89 -3.21 -3.48 -27.34
N PHE A 90 -3.59 -2.95 -26.18
CA PHE A 90 -2.63 -2.52 -25.16
C PHE A 90 -1.98 -3.79 -24.60
N SER A 91 -1.02 -4.35 -25.35
CA SER A 91 -0.11 -5.38 -24.87
C SER A 91 0.54 -4.87 -23.59
N GLU A 92 0.64 -5.73 -22.58
CA GLU A 92 1.50 -5.55 -21.40
C GLU A 92 2.91 -5.18 -21.86
N SER A 93 3.17 -3.88 -22.00
CA SER A 93 4.49 -3.37 -22.24
C SER A 93 5.32 -3.74 -21.02
N GLU A 94 6.40 -4.48 -21.24
CA GLU A 94 7.43 -4.80 -20.25
C GLU A 94 7.59 -3.67 -19.23
N GLU A 95 7.61 -4.03 -17.95
CA GLU A 95 7.71 -3.12 -16.80
C GLU A 95 8.96 -2.22 -16.87
N ARG A 96 8.95 -1.20 -17.72
CA ARG A 96 9.84 -0.04 -17.57
C ARG A 96 9.35 0.74 -16.35
N ALA A 97 10.26 1.02 -15.44
CA ALA A 97 9.94 1.73 -14.21
C ALA A 97 9.33 3.12 -14.57
N PRO A 98 8.20 3.53 -13.95
CA PRO A 98 7.56 4.83 -14.20
C PRO A 98 8.51 6.02 -14.02
N LEU A 99 9.53 5.87 -13.17
CA LEU A 99 10.59 6.86 -13.01
C LEU A 99 11.45 6.95 -14.27
N GLN A 100 11.79 5.85 -14.93
CA GLN A 100 12.54 5.88 -16.18
C GLN A 100 11.72 6.47 -17.32
N ASP A 101 10.43 6.17 -17.39
CA ASP A 101 9.51 6.79 -18.35
C ASP A 101 9.39 8.30 -18.07
N MET A 102 9.26 8.74 -16.81
CA MET A 102 9.32 10.16 -16.42
C MET A 102 10.64 10.82 -16.85
N LEU A 103 11.78 10.18 -16.59
CA LEU A 103 13.10 10.71 -17.00
C LEU A 103 13.19 10.78 -18.54
N ASN A 104 12.64 9.81 -19.27
CA ASN A 104 12.63 9.82 -20.74
C ASN A 104 11.64 10.85 -21.31
N ASP A 105 10.48 11.05 -20.69
CA ASP A 105 9.47 12.03 -21.11
C ASP A 105 9.99 13.46 -20.93
N ILE A 106 10.63 13.74 -19.79
CA ILE A 106 11.20 15.07 -19.50
C ILE A 106 12.51 15.31 -20.29
N PHE A 107 13.32 14.27 -20.53
CA PHE A 107 14.69 14.44 -21.05
C PHE A 107 14.97 13.84 -22.44
N GLY A 108 14.11 12.96 -22.95
CA GLY A 108 14.29 12.25 -24.23
C GLY A 108 13.84 13.04 -25.46
N SER A 109 12.99 14.07 -25.31
CA SER A 109 12.56 14.93 -26.42
C SER A 109 13.65 15.82 -27.01
N ALA A 110 14.83 15.90 -26.36
CA ALA A 110 15.99 16.65 -26.89
C ALA A 110 16.84 15.85 -27.89
N ALA A 111 16.58 14.55 -28.08
CA ALA A 111 17.41 13.66 -28.91
C ALA A 111 16.71 13.12 -30.17
N ASN A 112 15.40 13.34 -30.35
CA ASN A 112 14.63 12.75 -31.46
C ASN A 112 14.37 13.70 -32.65
N ASN A 113 15.01 14.87 -32.70
CA ASN A 113 14.96 15.77 -33.87
C ASN A 113 16.25 15.70 -34.69
N PHE A 114 16.68 14.50 -35.09
CA PHE A 114 17.67 14.39 -36.16
C PHE A 114 17.44 13.12 -36.97
N ASP A 115 16.52 13.22 -37.93
CA ASP A 115 16.63 12.47 -39.18
C ASP A 115 15.97 13.31 -40.29
N GLY A 116 16.80 13.81 -41.19
CA GLY A 116 16.39 14.68 -42.30
C GLY A 116 17.42 15.77 -42.58
N VAL A 117 18.39 15.44 -43.42
CA VAL A 117 19.36 16.36 -44.03
C VAL A 117 18.63 17.52 -44.69
N ASP A 118 18.98 18.76 -44.31
CA ASP A 118 19.24 19.86 -45.25
C ASP A 118 19.98 21.00 -44.51
N ASP A 119 21.05 21.49 -45.15
CA ASP A 119 21.88 22.62 -44.73
C ASP A 119 21.07 23.91 -44.62
N GLU A 120 21.00 24.53 -43.43
CA GLU A 120 21.01 25.98 -43.23
C GLU A 120 21.29 26.33 -41.74
N PRO A 121 22.01 27.43 -41.44
CA PRO A 121 22.33 27.81 -40.07
C PRO A 121 21.11 28.45 -39.40
N VAL A 122 20.34 27.66 -38.66
CA VAL A 122 19.23 28.18 -37.84
C VAL A 122 19.81 28.75 -36.54
N GLU A 123 19.70 30.07 -36.41
CA GLU A 123 20.07 30.86 -35.23
C GLU A 123 19.50 30.29 -33.92
N GLU A 124 20.28 30.49 -32.84
CA GLU A 124 19.93 30.22 -31.45
C GLU A 124 18.54 30.78 -31.06
N ARG A 125 17.50 29.96 -31.14
CA ARG A 125 16.22 30.27 -30.49
C ARG A 125 16.35 30.03 -28.99
N ASN A 126 16.74 31.09 -28.29
CA ASN A 126 16.52 31.27 -26.85
C ASN A 126 15.02 31.15 -26.52
N ASN A 127 14.54 29.94 -26.19
CA ASN A 127 13.27 29.78 -25.50
C ASN A 127 13.45 30.11 -24.01
N SER A 128 13.57 31.40 -23.70
CA SER A 128 13.35 31.93 -22.35
C SER A 128 11.84 31.92 -22.08
N PHE A 129 11.39 31.02 -21.20
CA PHE A 129 10.01 31.01 -20.71
C PHE A 129 9.85 32.06 -19.60
N PRO A 130 8.95 33.06 -19.74
CA PRO A 130 8.64 33.99 -18.66
C PRO A 130 7.66 33.33 -17.68
N ILE A 131 8.02 33.33 -16.40
CA ILE A 131 7.23 32.78 -15.30
C ILE A 131 6.91 33.95 -14.35
N HIS A 132 5.63 34.27 -14.20
CA HIS A 132 5.14 35.09 -13.09
C HIS A 132 4.36 34.17 -12.14
N ILE A 133 4.87 34.00 -10.92
CA ILE A 133 4.24 33.29 -9.81
C ILE A 133 4.46 34.17 -8.57
N GLU A 134 3.39 34.55 -7.86
CA GLU A 134 3.48 35.29 -6.60
C GLU A 134 3.61 34.36 -5.39
N ASP A 135 4.62 34.69 -4.56
CA ASP A 135 4.82 34.48 -3.13
C ASP A 135 4.49 33.10 -2.52
N ASP A 136 5.39 32.14 -2.81
CA ASP A 136 6.18 31.37 -1.80
C ASP A 136 6.91 30.13 -2.41
N THR A 137 6.91 29.95 -3.74
CA THR A 137 7.49 28.72 -4.36
C THR A 137 8.40 28.93 -5.57
N GLN A 138 8.76 30.18 -5.90
CA GLN A 138 9.65 30.46 -7.04
C GLN A 138 11.06 29.89 -6.82
N GLU A 139 11.63 30.02 -5.61
CA GLU A 139 12.93 29.43 -5.27
C GLU A 139 12.95 27.90 -5.37
N GLU A 140 11.91 27.20 -4.91
CA GLU A 140 11.87 25.74 -4.99
C GLU A 140 11.71 25.25 -6.43
N SER A 141 10.88 25.93 -7.22
CA SER A 141 10.69 25.65 -8.64
C SER A 141 11.97 25.88 -9.44
N ASP A 142 12.68 26.98 -9.16
CA ASP A 142 13.94 27.31 -9.82
C ASP A 142 15.08 26.39 -9.36
N ARG A 143 15.14 26.00 -8.08
CA ARG A 143 16.06 24.96 -7.58
C ARG A 143 15.79 23.61 -8.23
N ILE A 144 14.54 23.19 -8.35
CA ILE A 144 14.19 21.95 -9.05
C ILE A 144 14.61 22.06 -10.52
N ARG A 145 14.37 23.19 -11.19
CA ARG A 145 14.77 23.42 -12.59
C ARG A 145 16.29 23.37 -12.77
N GLU A 146 17.05 23.98 -11.89
CA GLU A 146 18.52 23.99 -11.93
C GLU A 146 19.11 22.59 -11.65
N LEU A 147 18.52 21.85 -10.73
CA LEU A 147 18.91 20.48 -10.42
C LEU A 147 18.54 19.49 -11.51
N LEU A 148 17.39 19.69 -12.17
CA LEU A 148 17.05 18.98 -13.40
C LEU A 148 18.10 19.30 -14.47
N LYS A 149 18.48 20.57 -14.67
CA LYS A 149 19.56 20.93 -15.61
C LYS A 149 20.89 20.22 -15.32
N ASP A 150 21.35 20.14 -14.07
CA ASP A 150 22.58 19.40 -13.73
C ASP A 150 22.43 17.88 -13.86
N GLY A 151 21.31 17.32 -13.40
CA GLY A 151 20.97 15.90 -13.53
C GLY A 151 20.82 15.44 -14.98
N ASN A 152 20.46 16.35 -15.88
CA ASN A 152 20.27 16.14 -17.31
C ASN A 152 21.54 16.20 -18.12
N ARG A 153 22.66 16.61 -17.51
CA ARG A 153 23.95 16.53 -18.18
C ARG A 153 24.19 15.07 -18.55
N ARG A 154 24.69 14.88 -19.77
CA ARG A 154 25.12 13.56 -20.24
C ARG A 154 26.08 12.97 -19.22
N LEU A 155 25.99 11.65 -19.03
CA LEU A 155 26.86 10.96 -18.08
C LEU A 155 28.33 11.22 -18.41
N TYR A 156 28.68 11.27 -19.69
CA TYR A 156 29.95 11.77 -20.24
C TYR A 156 29.64 12.36 -21.64
N PRO A 157 30.53 13.16 -22.27
CA PRO A 157 30.20 13.96 -23.46
C PRO A 157 29.53 13.19 -24.63
N GLU A 158 30.00 11.97 -24.88
CA GLU A 158 29.52 11.08 -25.96
C GLU A 158 28.36 10.16 -25.53
N CYS A 159 27.95 10.19 -24.26
CA CYS A 159 26.89 9.32 -23.75
C CYS A 159 25.52 9.81 -24.25
N THR A 160 24.96 9.11 -25.23
CA THR A 160 23.61 9.37 -25.75
C THR A 160 22.52 8.64 -24.97
N LYS A 161 22.87 7.53 -24.31
CA LYS A 161 21.90 6.65 -23.66
C LYS A 161 21.55 7.06 -22.22
N TYR A 162 22.48 7.67 -21.49
CA TYR A 162 22.31 7.95 -20.06
C TYR A 162 22.67 9.39 -19.70
N SER A 163 21.75 10.05 -19.00
CA SER A 163 22.04 11.23 -18.19
C SER A 163 22.68 10.84 -16.85
N LYS A 164 23.31 11.81 -16.18
CA LYS A 164 23.81 11.65 -14.81
C LYS A 164 22.74 11.12 -13.86
N LEU A 165 21.52 11.68 -13.93
CA LEU A 165 20.43 11.30 -13.04
C LEU A 165 19.88 9.90 -13.31
N SER A 166 19.61 9.57 -14.59
CA SER A 166 19.08 8.24 -14.97
C SER A 166 20.03 7.12 -14.59
N PHE A 167 21.33 7.30 -14.83
CA PHE A 167 22.34 6.33 -14.44
C PHE A 167 22.38 6.09 -12.92
N ILE A 168 22.28 7.16 -12.13
CA ILE A 168 22.32 7.05 -10.65
C ILE A 168 21.05 6.42 -10.08
N VAL A 169 19.89 6.71 -10.68
CA VAL A 169 18.63 6.05 -10.33
C VAL A 169 18.69 4.54 -10.61
N GLU A 170 19.16 4.13 -11.79
CA GLU A 170 19.33 2.70 -12.12
C GLU A 170 20.33 2.01 -11.18
N LEU A 171 21.46 2.67 -10.89
CA LEU A 171 22.44 2.13 -9.94
C LEU A 171 21.84 1.97 -8.54
N TYR A 172 21.07 2.96 -8.07
CA TYR A 172 20.37 2.89 -6.80
C TYR A 172 19.31 1.78 -6.79
N HIS A 173 18.63 1.56 -7.91
CA HIS A 173 17.69 0.45 -8.05
C HIS A 173 18.39 -0.91 -7.88
N ILE A 174 19.55 -1.09 -8.52
CA ILE A 174 20.41 -2.27 -8.35
C ILE A 174 20.80 -2.46 -6.88
N LYS A 175 21.19 -1.38 -6.18
CA LYS A 175 21.51 -1.44 -4.75
C LYS A 175 20.36 -2.03 -3.94
N VAL A 176 19.15 -1.55 -4.17
CA VAL A 176 17.95 -1.98 -3.43
C VAL A 176 17.62 -3.44 -3.76
N LEU A 177 17.57 -3.81 -5.05
CA LEU A 177 17.25 -5.16 -5.49
C LEU A 177 18.26 -6.20 -5.01
N CYS A 178 19.54 -5.86 -5.01
CA CYS A 178 20.61 -6.77 -4.60
C CYS A 178 20.93 -6.70 -3.11
N GLY A 179 20.26 -5.85 -2.32
CA GLY A 179 20.55 -5.66 -0.91
C GLY A 179 21.99 -5.18 -0.64
N ALA A 180 22.58 -4.40 -1.57
CA ALA A 180 23.95 -3.93 -1.43
C ALA A 180 24.07 -2.90 -0.30
N THR A 181 25.15 -2.98 0.49
CA THR A 181 25.38 -2.03 1.59
C THR A 181 25.75 -0.64 1.07
N ASP A 182 25.66 0.40 1.91
CA ASP A 182 26.07 1.76 1.54
C ASP A 182 27.57 1.80 1.20
N LYS A 183 28.38 1.02 1.94
CA LYS A 183 29.80 0.82 1.65
C LYS A 183 30.02 0.20 0.26
N THR A 184 29.30 -0.86 -0.07
CA THR A 184 29.38 -1.51 -1.39
C THR A 184 29.05 -0.53 -2.50
N PHE A 185 28.00 0.28 -2.34
CA PHE A 185 27.62 1.27 -3.33
C PHE A 185 28.68 2.34 -3.55
N SER A 186 29.25 2.88 -2.47
CA SER A 186 30.35 3.85 -2.57
C SER A 186 31.57 3.23 -3.25
N MET A 187 31.93 1.98 -2.92
CA MET A 187 33.03 1.27 -3.60
C MET A 187 32.79 1.10 -5.10
N ILE A 188 31.54 0.84 -5.52
CA ILE A 188 31.17 0.76 -6.94
C ILE A 188 31.31 2.13 -7.61
N LEU A 189 30.80 3.20 -6.99
CA LEU A 189 30.96 4.56 -7.51
C LEU A 189 32.44 4.95 -7.65
N ASP A 190 33.26 4.64 -6.65
CA ASP A 190 34.71 4.91 -6.67
C ASP A 190 35.42 4.15 -7.79
N LEU A 191 35.02 2.90 -8.05
CA LEU A 191 35.55 2.13 -9.16
C LEU A 191 35.13 2.73 -10.51
N LEU A 192 33.85 3.05 -10.67
CA LEU A 192 33.33 3.64 -11.91
C LEU A 192 33.98 4.99 -12.19
N LYS A 193 34.19 5.82 -11.18
CA LYS A 193 34.88 7.11 -11.34
C LYS A 193 36.34 6.96 -11.75
N ARG A 194 37.06 5.96 -11.21
CA ARG A 194 38.44 5.67 -11.62
C ARG A 194 38.53 5.07 -13.02
N ALA A 195 37.58 4.23 -13.40
CA ALA A 195 37.52 3.64 -14.74
C ALA A 195 37.07 4.65 -15.81
N PHE A 196 36.18 5.57 -15.45
CA PHE A 196 35.58 6.56 -16.33
C PHE A 196 35.74 7.97 -15.74
N PRO A 197 36.95 8.56 -15.76
CA PRO A 197 37.23 9.85 -15.12
C PRO A 197 36.48 11.03 -15.75
N HIS A 198 36.06 10.90 -17.01
CA HIS A 198 35.25 11.89 -17.72
C HIS A 198 33.74 11.78 -17.43
N ALA A 199 33.32 10.76 -16.67
CA ALA A 199 31.92 10.59 -16.31
C ALA A 199 31.54 11.47 -15.11
N ASN A 200 30.41 12.16 -15.24
CA ASN A 200 29.78 13.04 -14.25
C ASN A 200 29.15 12.25 -13.10
N LEU A 201 29.92 11.41 -12.41
CA LEU A 201 29.43 10.56 -11.32
C LEU A 201 29.56 11.25 -9.94
N PRO A 202 28.59 11.06 -9.02
CA PRO A 202 28.71 11.50 -7.64
C PRO A 202 29.85 10.76 -6.94
N VAL A 203 30.51 11.45 -6.03
CA VAL A 203 31.72 10.97 -5.34
C VAL A 203 31.43 9.98 -4.21
N SER A 204 30.17 9.78 -3.84
CA SER A 204 29.78 8.86 -2.77
C SER A 204 28.30 8.50 -2.85
N PHE A 205 27.90 7.47 -2.10
CA PHE A 205 26.48 7.17 -1.89
C PHE A 205 25.71 8.37 -1.30
N TYR A 206 26.34 9.16 -0.43
CA TYR A 206 25.69 10.32 0.19
C TYR A 206 25.31 11.37 -0.86
N GLU A 207 26.22 11.70 -1.77
CA GLU A 207 25.95 12.64 -2.86
C GLU A 207 24.93 12.10 -3.86
N ALA A 208 25.01 10.81 -4.21
CA ALA A 208 23.99 10.15 -5.02
C ALA A 208 22.60 10.22 -4.37
N LYS A 209 22.53 9.96 -3.06
CA LYS A 209 21.29 10.02 -2.28
C LYS A 209 20.76 11.46 -2.16
N LYS A 210 21.64 12.46 -2.04
CA LYS A 210 21.28 13.89 -2.01
C LYS A 210 20.61 14.30 -3.32
N MET A 211 21.17 13.88 -4.45
CA MET A 211 20.59 14.10 -5.78
C MET A 211 19.21 13.44 -5.92
N ILE A 212 19.06 12.18 -5.50
CA ILE A 212 17.75 11.50 -5.53
C ILE A 212 16.74 12.19 -4.59
N LYS A 213 17.18 12.65 -3.41
CA LYS A 213 16.31 13.34 -2.44
C LYS A 213 15.71 14.62 -3.02
N GLN A 214 16.46 15.32 -3.85
CA GLN A 214 16.03 16.54 -4.53
C GLN A 214 14.91 16.32 -5.55
N LEU A 215 14.69 15.09 -6.02
CA LEU A 215 13.52 14.73 -6.86
C LEU A 215 12.19 14.68 -6.07
N GLY A 216 12.16 15.18 -4.84
CA GLY A 216 11.02 15.08 -3.94
C GLY A 216 10.72 13.65 -3.47
N LEU A 217 11.70 12.75 -3.58
CA LEU A 217 11.64 11.37 -3.07
C LEU A 217 12.06 11.28 -1.59
N GLY A 218 12.40 12.41 -0.99
CA GLY A 218 12.73 12.53 0.42
C GLY A 218 11.53 12.34 1.36
N TYR A 219 11.86 12.41 2.64
CA TYR A 219 10.92 12.45 3.76
C TYR A 219 11.44 13.43 4.81
N GLU A 220 10.50 13.96 5.59
CA GLU A 220 10.73 14.82 6.74
C GLU A 220 10.74 13.99 8.02
N LYS A 221 11.64 14.35 8.93
CA LYS A 221 11.71 13.75 10.27
C LYS A 221 11.03 14.69 11.25
N ILE A 222 9.83 14.32 11.68
CA ILE A 222 9.07 15.09 12.64
C ILE A 222 9.23 14.46 14.02
N HIS A 223 9.67 15.22 15.01
CA HIS A 223 9.83 14.71 16.37
C HIS A 223 8.44 14.58 17.01
N VAL A 224 8.24 13.52 17.79
CA VAL A 224 6.95 13.17 18.38
C VAL A 224 7.11 13.10 19.89
N CYS A 225 6.10 13.58 20.63
CA CYS A 225 6.01 13.30 22.05
C CYS A 225 6.05 11.77 22.31
N PRO A 226 6.84 11.28 23.29
CA PRO A 226 6.92 9.84 23.59
C PRO A 226 5.55 9.22 23.92
N ASN A 227 4.64 10.02 24.50
CA ASN A 227 3.27 9.64 24.85
C ASN A 227 2.26 9.90 23.72
N ASN A 228 2.72 10.22 22.50
CA ASN A 228 1.91 10.52 21.31
C ASN A 228 0.96 11.72 21.47
N CYS A 229 1.18 12.62 22.44
CA CYS A 229 0.25 13.72 22.72
C CYS A 229 0.29 14.84 21.67
N MET A 230 1.45 15.08 21.06
CA MET A 230 1.65 16.13 20.05
C MET A 230 2.84 15.81 19.15
N LEU A 231 2.88 16.46 17.98
CA LEU A 231 4.08 16.61 17.17
C LEU A 231 4.83 17.87 17.59
N PHE A 232 6.16 17.82 17.59
CA PHE A 232 7.01 19.02 17.63
C PHE A 232 7.11 19.57 16.20
N TRP A 233 5.99 20.05 15.69
CA TRP A 233 5.78 20.45 14.30
C TRP A 233 4.78 21.61 14.23
N GLY A 234 4.94 22.45 13.21
CA GLY A 234 4.18 23.67 13.03
C GLY A 234 4.70 24.82 13.89
N PRO A 235 4.21 26.04 13.63
CA PRO A 235 4.76 27.28 14.19
C PRO A 235 4.74 27.30 15.72
N ASP A 236 3.75 26.68 16.34
CA ASP A 236 3.56 26.73 17.79
C ASP A 236 4.44 25.74 18.57
N ASN A 237 4.96 24.67 17.94
CA ASN A 237 5.53 23.53 18.66
C ASN A 237 6.93 23.09 18.20
N GLU A 238 7.40 23.55 17.04
CA GLU A 238 8.67 23.10 16.46
C GLU A 238 9.89 23.45 17.32
N THR A 239 9.88 24.61 17.98
CA THR A 239 10.99 25.08 18.84
C THR A 239 10.94 24.50 20.25
N LYS A 240 9.87 23.80 20.63
CA LYS A 240 9.70 23.29 21.99
C LYS A 240 10.62 22.09 22.25
N SER A 241 11.16 22.04 23.47
CA SER A 241 11.98 20.93 23.97
C SER A 241 11.17 19.92 24.81
N LYS A 242 9.96 20.28 25.24
CA LYS A 242 9.05 19.43 26.03
C LYS A 242 7.63 19.49 25.47
N CYS A 243 6.88 18.40 25.67
CA CYS A 243 5.48 18.32 25.30
C CYS A 243 4.63 19.26 26.18
N THR A 244 3.78 20.08 25.57
CA THR A 244 2.89 21.01 26.30
C THR A 244 1.76 20.32 27.05
N ILE A 245 1.46 19.05 26.74
CA ILE A 245 0.34 18.31 27.32
C ILE A 245 0.79 17.46 28.49
N CYS A 246 1.84 16.66 28.32
CA CYS A 246 2.30 15.71 29.35
C CYS A 246 3.68 16.05 29.93
N ASN A 247 4.28 17.19 29.55
CA ASN A 247 5.59 17.67 29.98
C ASN A 247 6.77 16.71 29.69
N ALA A 248 6.56 15.67 28.88
CA ALA A 248 7.62 14.73 28.50
C ALA A 248 8.67 15.40 27.62
N SER A 249 9.93 15.02 27.81
CA SER A 249 11.04 15.49 26.98
C SER A 249 10.87 15.08 25.52
N ARG A 250 11.31 15.95 24.59
CA ARG A 250 11.47 15.64 23.17
C ARG A 250 12.60 14.66 22.90
N TYR A 251 13.61 14.67 23.78
CA TYR A 251 14.88 13.98 23.61
C TYR A 251 15.05 12.87 24.64
N LYS A 252 15.82 11.84 24.27
CA LYS A 252 16.21 10.73 25.14
C LYS A 252 17.03 11.26 26.32
N ALA A 253 16.85 10.65 27.50
CA ALA A 253 17.77 10.86 28.60
C ALA A 253 19.14 10.26 28.23
N GLU A 254 20.23 11.00 28.43
CA GLU A 254 21.58 10.43 28.31
C GLU A 254 21.84 9.52 29.51
N ASP A 255 22.06 8.22 29.26
CA ASP A 255 22.55 7.30 30.28
C ASP A 255 24.06 7.55 30.51
N ASN A 256 24.35 8.16 31.66
CA ASN A 256 25.61 8.24 32.42
C ASN A 256 26.68 9.32 32.16
N THR A 257 26.87 10.11 33.24
CA THR A 257 28.13 10.60 33.84
C THR A 257 28.96 11.68 33.14
N SER A 258 29.22 12.73 33.92
CA SER A 258 30.19 13.81 33.73
C SER A 258 29.91 14.87 32.66
N SER A 259 28.97 15.76 32.97
CA SER A 259 29.10 17.16 32.54
C SER A 259 28.64 18.08 33.66
N ASN A 260 29.57 18.92 34.11
CA ASN A 260 29.40 19.88 35.19
C ASN A 260 28.10 20.69 35.04
N PRO A 261 27.38 20.97 36.14
CA PRO A 261 26.21 21.83 36.13
C PRO A 261 26.67 23.28 35.96
N GLY A 262 26.96 23.71 34.73
CA GLY A 262 27.52 25.05 34.53
C GLY A 262 27.67 25.56 33.10
N VAL A 263 27.18 24.87 32.06
CA VAL A 263 27.21 25.42 30.70
C VAL A 263 25.80 25.36 30.09
N LEU A 264 25.11 26.49 30.20
CA LEU A 264 23.84 26.78 29.53
C LEU A 264 24.06 26.94 28.01
N ASP A 265 23.13 26.38 27.24
CA ASP A 265 22.71 26.81 25.90
C ASP A 265 23.80 27.27 24.92
N THR A 266 24.56 26.32 24.38
CA THR A 266 25.17 26.51 23.05
C THR A 266 24.41 25.67 22.02
N ALA A 267 24.21 26.23 20.81
CA ALA A 267 23.56 25.56 19.68
C ALA A 267 24.22 24.20 19.32
N GLU A 268 25.50 24.02 19.67
CA GLU A 268 26.23 22.75 19.51
C GLU A 268 25.74 21.63 20.45
N HIS A 269 25.25 21.96 21.65
CA HIS A 269 24.71 20.98 22.59
C HIS A 269 23.34 20.44 22.13
N MET A 270 22.51 21.29 21.51
CA MET A 270 21.22 20.87 20.94
C MET A 270 21.39 19.95 19.72
N ALA A 271 22.47 20.10 18.94
CA ALA A 271 22.75 19.26 17.77
C ALA A 271 23.07 17.78 18.12
N ARG A 272 23.41 17.49 19.38
CA ARG A 272 23.72 16.13 19.87
C ARG A 272 22.52 15.40 20.47
N LEU A 273 21.41 16.10 20.74
CA LEU A 273 20.26 15.50 21.40
C LEU A 273 19.48 14.57 20.46
N ILE A 274 19.37 13.31 20.85
CA ILE A 274 18.66 12.29 20.06
C ILE A 274 17.16 12.37 20.38
N PRO A 275 16.28 12.59 19.39
CA PRO A 275 14.84 12.57 19.62
C PRO A 275 14.37 11.20 20.09
N GLU A 276 13.47 11.18 21.07
CA GLU A 276 12.92 9.93 21.61
C GLU A 276 12.11 9.18 20.55
N LYS A 277 11.25 9.91 19.81
CA LYS A 277 10.35 9.34 18.80
C LYS A 277 10.30 10.23 17.56
N VAL A 278 10.35 9.61 16.38
CA VAL A 278 10.41 10.30 15.08
C VAL A 278 9.39 9.73 14.09
N LEU A 279 8.42 10.55 13.70
CA LEU A 279 7.54 10.32 12.56
C LEU A 279 8.33 10.58 11.27
N ARG A 280 8.25 9.66 10.31
CA ARG A 280 8.74 9.91 8.95
C ARG A 280 7.56 10.33 8.10
N TYR A 281 7.50 11.60 7.73
CA TYR A 281 6.46 12.16 6.88
C TYR A 281 6.96 12.28 5.44
N PHE A 282 6.15 11.84 4.48
CA PHE A 282 6.47 11.85 3.06
C PHE A 282 5.53 12.85 2.37
N PRO A 283 5.98 14.09 2.08
CA PRO A 283 5.12 15.15 1.53
C PRO A 283 4.35 14.70 0.29
N LEU A 284 3.05 14.94 0.27
CA LEU A 284 2.12 14.44 -0.72
C LEU A 284 2.19 15.24 -2.03
N THR A 285 2.24 16.57 -1.97
CA THR A 285 2.20 17.48 -3.11
C THR A 285 3.31 17.20 -4.12
N PRO A 286 4.59 17.03 -3.72
CA PRO A 286 5.64 16.66 -4.66
C PRO A 286 5.42 15.29 -5.30
N ARG A 287 4.77 14.35 -4.59
CA ARG A 287 4.46 13.01 -5.10
C ARG A 287 3.37 13.07 -6.17
N LEU A 288 2.33 13.87 -5.94
CA LEU A 288 1.24 14.07 -6.89
C LEU A 288 1.70 14.84 -8.13
N ARG A 289 2.51 15.89 -7.97
CA ARG A 289 3.16 16.62 -9.09
C ARG A 289 3.89 15.67 -10.05
N ARG A 290 4.63 14.70 -9.51
CA ARG A 290 5.37 13.72 -10.33
C ARG A 290 4.48 12.80 -11.16
N LEU A 291 3.23 12.57 -10.77
CA LEU A 291 2.32 11.74 -11.55
C LEU A 291 2.01 12.37 -12.91
N TYR A 292 2.06 13.70 -13.02
CA TYR A 292 1.84 14.44 -14.26
C TYR A 292 3.11 14.74 -15.05
N MET A 293 4.28 14.50 -14.45
CA MET A 293 5.58 14.70 -15.12
C MET A 293 5.93 13.59 -16.13
N SER A 294 5.29 12.42 -16.06
CA SER A 294 5.40 11.37 -17.07
C SER A 294 4.16 11.34 -17.93
N SER A 295 4.35 11.31 -19.26
CA SER A 295 3.28 11.32 -20.26
C SER A 295 2.41 10.06 -20.11
N LYS A 296 3.05 8.91 -19.86
CA LYS A 296 2.38 7.64 -19.59
C LYS A 296 1.53 7.69 -18.33
N THR A 297 2.10 8.22 -17.25
CA THR A 297 1.41 8.29 -15.96
C THR A 297 0.25 9.29 -16.01
N SER A 298 0.47 10.46 -16.62
CA SER A 298 -0.55 11.49 -16.82
C SER A 298 -1.75 10.97 -17.62
N ARG A 299 -1.52 10.22 -18.72
CA ARG A 299 -2.61 9.54 -19.46
C ARG A 299 -3.40 8.60 -18.57
N LEU A 300 -2.72 7.78 -17.76
CA LEU A 300 -3.41 6.86 -16.86
C LEU A 300 -4.22 7.59 -15.78
N MET A 301 -3.83 8.79 -15.37
CA MET A 301 -4.58 9.61 -14.39
C MET A 301 -5.92 10.13 -14.96
N ARG A 302 -6.03 10.28 -16.27
CA ARG A 302 -7.27 10.71 -16.96
C ARG A 302 -8.19 9.56 -17.32
N TRP A 303 -7.73 8.32 -17.20
CA TRP A 303 -8.48 7.10 -17.54
C TRP A 303 -9.91 7.10 -16.99
N HIS A 304 -10.05 7.55 -15.74
CA HIS A 304 -11.34 7.52 -15.05
C HIS A 304 -12.43 8.33 -15.77
N SER A 305 -12.06 9.39 -16.49
CA SER A 305 -12.97 10.25 -17.26
C SER A 305 -13.04 9.82 -18.74
N GLU A 306 -11.91 9.48 -19.34
CA GLU A 306 -11.81 9.19 -20.78
C GLU A 306 -12.49 7.87 -21.19
N PHE A 307 -12.59 6.89 -20.28
CA PHE A 307 -13.15 5.57 -20.58
C PHE A 307 -14.50 5.37 -19.90
N PRO A 308 -15.64 5.52 -20.59
CA PRO A 308 -16.94 5.33 -19.98
C PRO A 308 -17.17 3.88 -19.55
N ASN A 309 -18.05 3.69 -18.57
CA ASN A 309 -18.50 2.37 -18.16
C ASN A 309 -19.92 2.12 -18.66
N SER A 310 -20.06 1.33 -19.73
CA SER A 310 -21.31 1.16 -20.48
C SER A 310 -22.24 0.07 -19.94
N ASP A 311 -21.77 -0.84 -19.09
CA ASP A 311 -22.58 -1.97 -18.60
C ASP A 311 -23.27 -1.70 -17.25
N GLY A 312 -23.06 -0.51 -16.67
CA GLY A 312 -23.65 -0.10 -15.40
C GLY A 312 -23.13 -0.87 -14.18
N LYS A 313 -22.13 -1.75 -14.32
CA LYS A 313 -21.59 -2.54 -13.21
C LYS A 313 -20.52 -1.76 -12.46
N LEU A 314 -20.45 -1.95 -11.14
CA LEU A 314 -19.40 -1.35 -10.33
C LEU A 314 -18.05 -2.07 -10.58
N LYS A 315 -17.12 -1.44 -11.33
CA LYS A 315 -15.78 -1.99 -11.61
C LYS A 315 -14.68 -1.21 -10.92
N HIS A 316 -14.95 0.03 -10.57
CA HIS A 316 -13.99 0.96 -9.98
C HIS A 316 -14.74 1.96 -9.08
N PRO A 317 -14.12 2.57 -8.05
CA PRO A 317 -14.72 3.63 -7.24
C PRO A 317 -15.44 4.75 -8.03
N ARG A 318 -14.97 5.08 -9.24
CA ARG A 318 -15.63 6.04 -10.15
C ARG A 318 -17.07 5.69 -10.51
N ASP A 319 -17.39 4.40 -10.54
CA ASP A 319 -18.72 3.92 -10.90
C ASP A 319 -19.72 4.08 -9.75
N SER A 320 -19.20 4.27 -8.53
CA SER A 320 -19.97 4.32 -7.30
C SER A 320 -20.85 5.56 -7.21
N LYS A 321 -21.96 5.42 -6.47
CA LYS A 321 -22.82 6.54 -6.11
C LYS A 321 -22.07 7.63 -5.34
N ALA A 322 -21.14 7.25 -4.46
CA ALA A 322 -20.37 8.19 -3.66
C ALA A 322 -19.50 9.13 -4.51
N TRP A 323 -18.87 8.60 -5.56
CA TRP A 323 -18.09 9.43 -6.50
C TRP A 323 -18.98 10.38 -7.28
N LYS A 324 -20.08 9.86 -7.85
CA LYS A 324 -21.02 10.66 -8.65
C LYS A 324 -21.67 11.78 -7.85
N GLU A 325 -22.07 11.53 -6.60
CA GLU A 325 -22.61 12.57 -5.72
C GLU A 325 -21.56 13.62 -5.34
N PHE A 326 -20.30 13.22 -5.12
CA PHE A 326 -19.22 14.16 -4.89
C PHE A 326 -19.02 15.09 -6.10
N ASP A 327 -19.00 14.54 -7.31
CA ASP A 327 -18.84 15.31 -8.55
C ASP A 327 -20.01 16.28 -8.78
N LEU A 328 -21.24 15.89 -8.41
CA LEU A 328 -22.41 16.78 -8.47
C LEU A 328 -22.33 17.94 -7.47
N LEU A 329 -21.76 17.71 -6.29
CA LEU A 329 -21.59 18.75 -5.25
C LEU A 329 -20.42 19.68 -5.55
N TYR A 330 -19.40 19.20 -6.26
CA TYR A 330 -18.17 19.92 -6.57
C TYR A 330 -17.88 19.89 -8.08
N PRO A 331 -18.72 20.56 -8.90
CA PRO A 331 -18.58 20.52 -10.37
C PRO A 331 -17.24 21.09 -10.85
N GLU A 332 -16.74 22.16 -10.24
CA GLU A 332 -15.42 22.74 -10.56
C GLU A 332 -14.27 21.75 -10.31
N PHE A 333 -14.38 20.91 -9.27
CA PHE A 333 -13.42 19.84 -9.02
C PHE A 333 -13.55 18.71 -10.04
N ALA A 334 -14.78 18.36 -10.41
CA ALA A 334 -15.05 17.27 -11.35
C ALA A 334 -14.74 17.61 -12.81
N GLU A 335 -14.81 18.89 -13.16
CA GLU A 335 -14.60 19.40 -14.52
C GLU A 335 -13.21 19.05 -15.07
N ASP A 336 -12.16 19.22 -14.26
CA ASP A 336 -10.80 18.83 -14.66
C ASP A 336 -10.52 17.36 -14.28
N PRO A 337 -10.41 16.43 -15.25
CA PRO A 337 -10.12 15.02 -14.99
C PRO A 337 -8.71 14.80 -14.43
N ARG A 338 -7.87 15.83 -14.33
CA ARG A 338 -6.57 15.76 -13.66
C ARG A 338 -6.67 15.99 -12.15
N ASN A 339 -7.82 16.39 -11.63
CA ASN A 339 -8.02 16.49 -10.19
C ASN A 339 -8.02 15.11 -9.53
N ILE A 340 -7.34 15.00 -8.39
CA ILE A 340 -6.94 13.71 -7.81
C ILE A 340 -7.89 13.28 -6.70
N ARG A 341 -8.36 12.04 -6.75
CA ARG A 341 -9.18 11.42 -5.70
C ARG A 341 -8.37 10.34 -4.99
N LEU A 342 -8.31 10.45 -3.66
CA LEU A 342 -7.48 9.64 -2.80
C LEU A 342 -8.32 8.79 -1.85
N ALA A 343 -7.80 7.61 -1.50
CA ALA A 343 -8.22 6.87 -0.30
C ALA A 343 -7.03 6.61 0.61
N LEU A 344 -7.28 6.56 1.92
CA LEU A 344 -6.26 6.35 2.94
C LEU A 344 -6.41 4.99 3.59
N ALA A 345 -5.36 4.17 3.58
CA ALA A 345 -5.32 2.96 4.39
C ALA A 345 -4.34 3.09 5.56
N PHE A 346 -4.72 2.44 6.65
CA PHE A 346 -3.95 2.41 7.89
C PHE A 346 -4.00 1.00 8.48
N ASP A 347 -2.83 0.39 8.63
CA ASP A 347 -2.67 -0.88 9.32
C ASP A 347 -1.26 -0.97 9.93
N GLY A 348 -1.06 -1.84 10.92
CA GLY A 348 0.24 -2.10 11.54
C GLY A 348 0.96 -3.28 10.91
N PHE A 349 2.27 -3.18 10.71
CA PHE A 349 3.08 -4.32 10.30
C PHE A 349 4.41 -4.41 11.07
N ASN A 350 4.97 -5.62 11.10
CA ASN A 350 6.32 -5.86 11.64
C ASN A 350 7.30 -6.05 10.46
N PRO A 351 8.25 -5.11 10.25
CA PRO A 351 9.16 -5.14 9.10
C PRO A 351 10.16 -6.30 9.13
N PHE A 352 10.39 -6.92 10.29
CA PHE A 352 11.32 -8.04 10.47
C PHE A 352 10.60 -9.38 10.63
N GLY A 353 9.28 -9.40 10.42
CA GLY A 353 8.45 -10.57 10.62
C GLY A 353 8.42 -11.05 12.09
N THR A 354 8.00 -12.29 12.30
CA THR A 354 7.83 -12.89 13.63
C THR A 354 9.15 -13.05 14.41
N LEU A 355 10.30 -12.79 13.79
CA LEU A 355 11.63 -13.04 14.34
C LEU A 355 12.15 -11.91 15.25
N SER A 356 11.55 -10.72 15.22
CA SER A 356 11.80 -9.68 16.24
C SER A 356 10.51 -9.01 16.67
N SER A 357 10.02 -9.31 17.87
CA SER A 357 8.75 -8.80 18.43
C SER A 357 8.76 -7.32 18.83
N ASN A 358 9.92 -6.66 18.79
CA ASN A 358 10.11 -5.38 19.47
C ASN A 358 9.90 -4.16 18.58
N ILE A 359 9.75 -4.34 17.26
CA ILE A 359 9.60 -3.25 16.29
C ILE A 359 8.35 -3.48 15.45
N SER A 360 7.31 -2.72 15.73
CA SER A 360 6.13 -2.55 14.88
C SER A 360 6.17 -1.16 14.26
N VAL A 361 5.54 -1.00 13.10
CA VAL A 361 5.34 0.31 12.46
C VAL A 361 3.92 0.38 11.90
N TRP A 362 3.37 1.59 11.85
CA TRP A 362 2.08 1.86 11.21
C TRP A 362 2.28 2.79 10.03
N PRO A 363 2.40 2.25 8.80
CA PRO A 363 2.36 3.07 7.61
C PRO A 363 0.95 3.65 7.40
N VAL A 364 0.91 4.87 6.88
CA VAL A 364 -0.30 5.42 6.26
C VAL A 364 -0.06 5.41 4.75
N MET A 365 -0.90 4.67 4.03
CA MET A 365 -0.82 4.51 2.58
C MET A 365 -1.96 5.28 1.93
N LEU A 366 -1.69 5.90 0.79
CA LEU A 366 -2.67 6.58 -0.04
C LEU A 366 -2.79 5.86 -1.38
N TYR A 367 -4.03 5.65 -1.80
CA TYR A 367 -4.41 5.08 -3.09
C TYR A 367 -4.89 6.21 -3.99
N VAL A 368 -4.41 6.23 -5.23
CA VAL A 368 -4.82 7.21 -6.24
C VAL A 368 -5.86 6.56 -7.15
N TYR A 369 -7.14 6.93 -6.98
CA TYR A 369 -8.24 6.34 -7.75
C TYR A 369 -8.38 6.89 -9.16
N ASN A 370 -7.57 7.85 -9.56
CA ASN A 370 -7.53 8.30 -10.95
C ASN A 370 -7.04 7.19 -11.89
N TYR A 371 -6.19 6.29 -11.38
CA TYR A 371 -5.65 5.17 -12.13
C TYR A 371 -6.72 4.13 -12.50
N PRO A 372 -6.51 3.38 -13.60
CA PRO A 372 -7.34 2.24 -13.92
C PRO A 372 -7.23 1.11 -12.88
N PRO A 373 -8.22 0.19 -12.81
CA PRO A 373 -8.29 -0.91 -11.85
C PRO A 373 -7.03 -1.78 -11.80
N TRP A 374 -6.42 -2.05 -12.95
CA TRP A 374 -5.21 -2.87 -13.05
C TRP A 374 -3.94 -2.15 -12.59
N CYS A 375 -3.99 -0.83 -12.36
CA CYS A 375 -2.88 -0.03 -11.87
C CYS A 375 -3.10 0.45 -10.42
N CYS A 376 -4.31 0.85 -10.04
CA CYS A 376 -4.56 1.58 -8.79
C CYS A 376 -4.17 0.82 -7.52
N MET A 377 -4.15 -0.52 -7.56
CA MET A 377 -3.76 -1.39 -6.44
C MET A 377 -2.32 -1.93 -6.56
N LYS A 378 -1.57 -1.62 -7.62
CA LYS A 378 -0.18 -2.05 -7.78
C LYS A 378 0.71 -1.32 -6.78
N GLN A 379 1.70 -2.02 -6.22
CA GLN A 379 2.65 -1.45 -5.25
C GLN A 379 3.32 -0.17 -5.75
N ALA A 380 3.64 -0.09 -7.05
CA ALA A 380 4.26 1.08 -7.67
C ALA A 380 3.34 2.33 -7.71
N SER A 381 2.02 2.15 -7.62
CA SER A 381 1.02 3.22 -7.65
C SER A 381 0.63 3.70 -6.25
N LEU A 382 1.05 2.98 -5.19
CA LEU A 382 0.75 3.34 -3.81
C LEU A 382 1.66 4.46 -3.31
N ILE A 383 1.06 5.46 -2.66
CA ILE A 383 1.82 6.54 -2.02
C ILE A 383 1.93 6.23 -0.53
N MET A 384 3.13 5.95 -0.05
CA MET A 384 3.41 5.96 1.39
C MET A 384 3.48 7.42 1.87
N SER A 385 2.51 7.84 2.70
CA SER A 385 2.41 9.20 3.22
C SER A 385 3.17 9.38 4.54
N MET A 386 3.19 8.38 5.41
CA MET A 386 4.01 8.42 6.62
C MET A 386 4.29 7.04 7.19
N ILE A 387 5.33 6.94 8.02
CA ILE A 387 5.62 5.78 8.86
C ILE A 387 5.61 6.23 10.32
N ILE A 388 4.62 5.75 11.07
CA ILE A 388 4.48 6.00 12.50
C ILE A 388 5.26 4.91 13.27
N PRO A 389 6.20 5.29 14.16
CA PRO A 389 7.04 4.32 14.86
C PRO A 389 6.33 3.59 16.01
N GLY A 390 6.71 2.32 16.14
CA GLY A 390 6.51 1.34 17.23
C GLY A 390 6.78 1.78 18.67
N PRO A 391 6.51 0.90 19.66
CA PRO A 391 6.00 -0.47 19.52
C PRO A 391 4.47 -0.60 19.73
N LYS A 392 3.79 0.48 20.13
CA LYS A 392 2.33 0.49 20.40
C LYS A 392 1.58 1.26 19.32
N MET A 393 0.42 0.74 18.93
CA MET A 393 -0.47 1.40 17.97
C MET A 393 -0.85 2.79 18.50
N PRO A 394 -0.90 3.82 17.64
CA PRO A 394 -1.23 5.18 18.07
C PRO A 394 -2.63 5.31 18.69
N GLY A 395 -3.55 4.40 18.36
CA GLY A 395 -4.93 4.44 18.85
C GLY A 395 -5.63 5.73 18.42
N ASN A 396 -6.40 6.34 19.32
CA ASN A 396 -7.03 7.64 19.09
C ASN A 396 -6.04 8.78 18.81
N ASN A 397 -4.78 8.65 19.22
CA ASN A 397 -3.75 9.65 18.94
C ASN A 397 -3.26 9.62 17.48
N ILE A 398 -3.82 8.75 16.61
CA ILE A 398 -3.56 8.77 15.17
C ILE A 398 -3.79 10.16 14.56
N ASP A 399 -4.77 10.91 15.08
CA ASP A 399 -5.09 12.27 14.63
C ASP A 399 -3.90 13.22 14.78
N VAL A 400 -3.06 13.04 15.82
CA VAL A 400 -1.83 13.81 16.02
C VAL A 400 -0.85 13.58 14.88
N PHE A 401 -0.69 12.34 14.44
CA PHE A 401 0.24 11.99 13.36
C PHE A 401 -0.26 12.44 11.99
N LEU A 402 -1.58 12.49 11.79
CA LEU A 402 -2.19 12.90 10.53
C LEU A 402 -2.17 14.41 10.30
N GLN A 403 -1.78 15.23 11.29
CA GLN A 403 -1.75 16.70 11.18
C GLN A 403 -1.03 17.22 9.93
N PRO A 404 0.19 16.77 9.58
CA PRO A 404 0.88 17.26 8.37
C PRO A 404 0.14 16.90 7.08
N LEU A 405 -0.40 15.67 7.00
CA LEU A 405 -1.17 15.23 5.84
C LEU A 405 -2.47 16.02 5.67
N ILE A 406 -3.20 16.27 6.76
CA ILE A 406 -4.45 17.05 6.71
C ILE A 406 -4.16 18.49 6.33
N ASN A 407 -3.06 19.08 6.82
CA ASN A 407 -2.64 20.41 6.41
C ASN A 407 -2.36 20.46 4.90
N GLU A 408 -1.61 19.50 4.38
CA GLU A 408 -1.29 19.44 2.95
C GLU A 408 -2.51 19.16 2.08
N LEU A 409 -3.45 18.32 2.53
CA LEU A 409 -4.72 18.08 1.84
C LEU A 409 -5.62 19.32 1.79
N LYS A 410 -5.54 20.22 2.78
CA LYS A 410 -6.26 21.51 2.73
C LYS A 410 -5.67 22.43 1.67
N GLU A 411 -4.35 22.48 1.52
CA GLU A 411 -3.70 23.26 0.46
C GLU A 411 -3.97 22.66 -0.91
N LEU A 412 -3.87 21.33 -1.05
CA LEU A 412 -4.23 20.63 -2.28
C LEU A 412 -5.71 20.82 -2.66
N TRP A 413 -6.61 21.01 -1.68
CA TRP A 413 -8.00 21.34 -1.98
C TRP A 413 -8.17 22.74 -2.58
N LYS A 414 -7.38 23.73 -2.13
CA LYS A 414 -7.33 25.08 -2.76
C LYS A 414 -6.70 25.05 -4.14
N GLY A 415 -5.96 23.98 -4.45
CA GLY A 415 -5.27 23.76 -5.70
C GLY A 415 -3.79 24.13 -5.62
N VAL A 416 -2.99 23.49 -6.45
CA VAL A 416 -1.55 23.77 -6.61
C VAL A 416 -1.18 23.72 -8.08
N ASP A 417 -0.21 24.52 -8.50
CA ASP A 417 0.19 24.51 -9.92
C ASP A 417 1.05 23.28 -10.19
N VAL A 418 0.72 22.60 -11.29
CA VAL A 418 1.35 21.36 -11.74
C VAL A 418 1.55 21.41 -13.24
N TYR A 419 2.73 21.00 -13.70
CA TYR A 419 3.00 20.80 -15.11
C TYR A 419 2.49 19.44 -15.56
N ASP A 420 1.72 19.42 -16.64
CA ASP A 420 1.33 18.19 -17.31
C ASP A 420 2.17 17.95 -18.56
N SER A 421 2.87 16.82 -18.56
CA SER A 421 3.70 16.36 -19.68
C SER A 421 2.92 15.95 -20.93
N VAL A 422 1.62 15.63 -20.81
CA VAL A 422 0.79 15.27 -21.97
C VAL A 422 0.38 16.53 -22.73
N ASP A 423 -0.16 17.53 -22.03
CA ASP A 423 -0.61 18.77 -22.66
C ASP A 423 0.53 19.80 -22.86
N GLY A 424 1.67 19.58 -22.20
CA GLY A 424 2.81 20.49 -22.20
C GLY A 424 2.54 21.82 -21.49
N LYS A 425 1.56 21.88 -20.59
CA LYS A 425 1.05 23.11 -19.96
C LYS A 425 0.89 22.95 -18.45
N PHE A 426 0.89 24.07 -17.76
CA PHE A 426 0.51 24.11 -16.35
C PHE A 426 -1.00 24.10 -16.18
N PHE A 427 -1.47 23.42 -15.15
CA PHE A 427 -2.85 23.46 -14.70
C PHE A 427 -2.89 23.53 -13.17
N ARG A 428 -4.04 23.95 -12.64
CA ARG A 428 -4.30 24.00 -11.20
C ARG A 428 -4.83 22.65 -10.75
N MET A 429 -3.97 21.83 -10.15
CA MET A 429 -4.34 20.50 -9.65
C MET A 429 -4.97 20.59 -8.26
N HIS A 430 -6.15 20.03 -8.09
CA HIS A 430 -6.79 19.83 -6.80
C HIS A 430 -6.71 18.36 -6.36
N ALA A 431 -6.73 18.10 -5.05
CA ALA A 431 -6.86 16.74 -4.53
C ALA A 431 -7.85 16.63 -3.36
N ALA A 432 -8.61 15.53 -3.33
CA ALA A 432 -9.60 15.23 -2.30
C ALA A 432 -9.44 13.81 -1.74
N LEU A 433 -9.54 13.67 -0.41
CA LEU A 433 -9.60 12.38 0.27
C LEU A 433 -11.06 11.92 0.41
N PHE A 434 -11.44 10.84 -0.25
CA PHE A 434 -12.82 10.35 -0.26
C PHE A 434 -13.18 9.56 1.00
N TRP A 435 -12.34 8.58 1.34
CA TRP A 435 -12.57 7.74 2.50
C TRP A 435 -11.30 7.10 3.02
N THR A 436 -11.39 6.54 4.22
CA THR A 436 -10.38 5.63 4.75
C THR A 436 -10.74 4.18 4.47
N ILE A 437 -9.76 3.29 4.40
CA ILE A 437 -9.90 1.83 4.31
C ILE A 437 -9.18 1.23 5.50
N SER A 438 -9.90 0.49 6.34
CA SER A 438 -9.31 -0.12 7.53
C SER A 438 -10.12 -1.30 8.01
N ASP A 439 -9.52 -2.18 8.79
CA ASP A 439 -10.27 -3.14 9.58
C ASP A 439 -11.13 -2.45 10.66
N PHE A 440 -11.85 -3.23 11.46
CA PHE A 440 -12.78 -2.70 12.47
C PHE A 440 -12.06 -1.89 13.59
N PRO A 441 -10.95 -2.39 14.17
CA PRO A 441 -10.09 -1.60 15.06
C PRO A 441 -9.52 -0.33 14.43
N GLY A 442 -9.07 -0.38 13.18
CA GLY A 442 -8.59 0.80 12.46
C GLY A 442 -9.69 1.83 12.26
N LEU A 443 -10.92 1.38 11.96
CA LEU A 443 -12.09 2.26 11.82
C LEU A 443 -12.38 2.99 13.14
N ASP A 444 -12.30 2.29 14.28
CA ASP A 444 -12.46 2.89 15.61
C ASP A 444 -11.50 4.07 15.82
N ASN A 445 -10.21 3.84 15.53
CA ASN A 445 -9.17 4.85 15.68
C ASN A 445 -9.31 6.01 14.68
N LEU A 446 -9.65 5.73 13.42
CA LEU A 446 -9.73 6.76 12.38
C LEU A 446 -11.00 7.60 12.51
N SER A 447 -12.16 6.97 12.73
CA SER A 447 -13.46 7.65 12.80
C SER A 447 -13.77 8.23 14.17
N GLY A 448 -13.29 7.59 15.24
CA GLY A 448 -13.72 7.86 16.62
C GLY A 448 -15.01 7.13 17.02
N TRP A 449 -15.61 6.31 16.14
CA TRP A 449 -16.78 5.48 16.46
C TRP A 449 -16.36 4.26 17.28
N ASN A 450 -16.98 4.05 18.45
CA ASN A 450 -16.64 2.96 19.34
C ASN A 450 -17.14 1.60 18.80
N THR A 451 -16.23 0.78 18.29
CA THR A 451 -16.58 -0.54 17.73
C THR A 451 -16.66 -1.66 18.77
N HIS A 452 -16.39 -1.37 20.05
CA HIS A 452 -16.38 -2.35 21.13
C HIS A 452 -17.67 -2.39 21.96
N THR A 453 -18.71 -1.67 21.55
CA THR A 453 -19.99 -1.55 22.29
C THR A 453 -21.10 -2.39 21.66
N SER A 454 -22.29 -2.32 22.26
CA SER A 454 -23.54 -2.81 21.67
C SER A 454 -23.93 -2.09 20.36
N LEU A 455 -23.30 -0.96 20.04
CA LEU A 455 -23.57 -0.14 18.85
C LEU A 455 -22.41 -0.19 17.85
N ALA A 456 -21.71 -1.32 17.78
CA ALA A 456 -20.48 -1.42 17.00
C ALA A 456 -20.62 -1.09 15.50
N CYS A 457 -21.83 -1.23 14.92
CA CYS A 457 -22.08 -0.96 13.51
C CYS A 457 -22.24 0.56 13.24
N PRO A 458 -21.29 1.21 12.55
CA PRO A 458 -21.39 2.64 12.26
C PRO A 458 -22.55 2.96 11.30
N SER A 459 -22.88 2.06 10.36
CA SER A 459 -23.96 2.25 9.39
C SER A 459 -25.34 2.16 10.03
N CYS A 460 -25.53 1.25 11.00
CA CYS A 460 -26.75 1.20 11.79
C CYS A 460 -26.79 2.28 12.88
N ASN A 461 -25.63 2.81 13.28
CA ASN A 461 -25.48 3.87 14.28
C ASN A 461 -26.29 3.54 15.57
N PHE A 462 -27.03 4.50 16.13
CA PHE A 462 -27.87 4.31 17.32
C PHE A 462 -29.09 3.40 17.07
N ASP A 463 -29.43 3.08 15.82
CA ASP A 463 -30.47 2.11 15.46
C ASP A 463 -29.96 0.65 15.48
N THR A 464 -28.71 0.43 15.92
CA THR A 464 -28.11 -0.90 16.01
C THR A 464 -28.90 -1.81 16.95
N VAL A 465 -29.37 -2.94 16.43
CA VAL A 465 -30.01 -4.00 17.22
C VAL A 465 -28.97 -5.05 17.58
N SER A 466 -28.53 -5.05 18.83
CA SER A 466 -27.60 -6.04 19.35
C SER A 466 -28.10 -6.70 20.62
N ARG A 467 -27.55 -7.88 20.91
CA ARG A 467 -27.82 -8.65 22.12
C ARG A 467 -26.52 -9.24 22.65
N ARG A 468 -26.29 -9.08 23.95
CA ARG A 468 -25.12 -9.63 24.63
C ARG A 468 -25.41 -11.09 25.00
N LEU A 469 -24.67 -12.02 24.40
CA LEU A 469 -24.78 -13.45 24.66
C LEU A 469 -24.25 -13.80 26.05
N LYS A 470 -25.04 -14.51 26.88
CA LYS A 470 -24.71 -14.79 28.28
C LYS A 470 -23.56 -15.77 28.40
N HIS A 471 -23.54 -16.80 27.56
CA HIS A 471 -22.54 -17.87 27.63
C HIS A 471 -21.36 -17.60 26.69
N GLY A 472 -21.61 -17.16 25.46
CA GLY A 472 -20.58 -16.87 24.46
C GLY A 472 -19.78 -15.60 24.72
N MET A 473 -20.22 -14.79 25.69
CA MET A 473 -19.55 -13.58 26.14
C MET A 473 -19.28 -12.52 25.04
N LYS A 474 -20.13 -12.47 24.00
CA LYS A 474 -20.01 -11.55 22.87
C LYS A 474 -21.32 -10.84 22.54
N TYR A 475 -21.24 -9.73 21.82
CA TYR A 475 -22.41 -9.13 21.18
C TYR A 475 -22.74 -9.87 19.88
N CYS A 476 -24.01 -10.16 19.66
CA CYS A 476 -24.56 -10.58 18.37
C CYS A 476 -25.45 -9.45 17.82
N PHE A 477 -25.46 -9.27 16.50
CA PHE A 477 -26.19 -8.20 15.82
C PHE A 477 -27.35 -8.80 15.02
N MET A 478 -28.56 -8.66 15.54
CA MET A 478 -29.74 -9.41 15.08
C MET A 478 -30.59 -8.64 14.04
N GLY A 479 -30.36 -7.33 13.88
CA GLY A 479 -31.13 -6.46 12.97
C GLY A 479 -30.79 -6.59 11.47
N HIS A 480 -30.07 -7.62 11.05
CA HIS A 480 -29.59 -7.76 9.66
C HIS A 480 -30.73 -7.95 8.63
N ARG A 481 -31.88 -8.51 9.05
CA ARG A 481 -33.04 -8.72 8.17
C ARG A 481 -33.70 -7.42 7.69
N ARG A 482 -33.44 -6.30 8.36
CA ARG A 482 -33.93 -4.96 7.99
C ARG A 482 -33.43 -4.48 6.62
N TRP A 483 -32.34 -5.07 6.12
CA TRP A 483 -31.77 -4.72 4.82
C TRP A 483 -32.38 -5.52 3.66
N LEU A 484 -33.24 -6.49 3.94
CA LEU A 484 -33.91 -7.30 2.92
C LEU A 484 -35.18 -6.58 2.39
N PRO A 485 -35.58 -6.82 1.12
CA PRO A 485 -36.84 -6.32 0.57
C PRO A 485 -38.05 -6.62 1.47
N ASP A 486 -39.07 -5.76 1.45
CA ASP A 486 -40.25 -5.88 2.33
C ASP A 486 -41.00 -7.21 2.18
N ASN A 487 -41.01 -7.78 0.96
CA ASN A 487 -41.64 -9.06 0.65
C ASN A 487 -40.71 -10.27 0.83
N HIS A 488 -39.48 -10.09 1.34
CA HIS A 488 -38.52 -11.18 1.47
C HIS A 488 -38.92 -12.16 2.59
N GLU A 489 -39.01 -13.46 2.29
CA GLU A 489 -39.53 -14.50 3.20
C GLU A 489 -38.82 -14.54 4.56
N TYR A 490 -37.49 -14.34 4.59
CA TYR A 490 -36.71 -14.30 5.85
C TYR A 490 -37.19 -13.22 6.84
N ARG A 491 -37.85 -12.15 6.38
CA ARG A 491 -38.45 -11.15 7.28
C ARG A 491 -39.60 -11.73 8.10
N GLN A 492 -40.32 -12.72 7.58
CA GLN A 492 -41.40 -13.44 8.28
C GLN A 492 -40.91 -14.69 9.03
N ASN A 493 -39.69 -15.16 8.75
CA ASN A 493 -39.16 -16.38 9.34
C ASN A 493 -38.73 -16.18 10.82
N MET A 494 -39.67 -16.36 11.74
CA MET A 494 -39.41 -16.26 13.17
C MET A 494 -38.51 -17.39 13.68
N HIS A 495 -38.78 -18.63 13.26
CA HIS A 495 -38.18 -19.85 13.80
C HIS A 495 -36.68 -19.97 13.53
N SER A 496 -36.21 -19.52 12.37
CA SER A 496 -34.80 -19.64 11.99
C SER A 496 -33.92 -18.50 12.52
N PHE A 497 -34.53 -17.39 12.92
CA PHE A 497 -33.84 -16.16 13.32
C PHE A 497 -34.01 -15.88 14.82
N ASP A 498 -34.62 -14.76 15.20
CA ASP A 498 -34.68 -14.26 16.59
C ASP A 498 -36.06 -14.37 17.23
N GLY A 499 -36.96 -15.18 16.65
CA GLY A 499 -38.32 -15.36 17.15
C GLY A 499 -39.26 -14.19 16.82
N THR A 500 -38.87 -13.26 15.94
CA THR A 500 -39.68 -12.09 15.60
C THR A 500 -39.88 -11.94 14.08
N THR A 501 -40.98 -11.29 13.69
CA THR A 501 -41.17 -10.78 12.33
C THR A 501 -40.52 -9.40 12.20
N GLU A 502 -39.78 -9.16 11.12
CA GLU A 502 -39.13 -7.87 10.86
C GLU A 502 -39.95 -7.02 9.89
N LEU A 503 -40.68 -6.05 10.43
CA LEU A 503 -41.50 -5.11 9.66
C LEU A 503 -40.81 -3.77 9.39
N ARG A 504 -39.67 -3.50 10.06
CA ARG A 504 -38.97 -2.22 9.92
C ARG A 504 -38.11 -2.19 8.66
N GLY A 505 -38.03 -1.02 8.02
CA GLY A 505 -37.08 -0.76 6.95
C GLY A 505 -35.63 -0.70 7.44
N PRO A 506 -34.67 -0.60 6.49
CA PRO A 506 -33.26 -0.44 6.81
C PRO A 506 -33.02 0.82 7.68
N PRO A 507 -32.01 0.82 8.55
CA PRO A 507 -31.59 2.03 9.26
C PRO A 507 -31.39 3.21 8.30
N SER A 508 -31.78 4.41 8.74
CA SER A 508 -31.60 5.61 7.92
C SER A 508 -30.12 5.93 7.77
N THR A 509 -29.67 6.13 6.53
CA THR A 509 -28.30 6.55 6.27
C THR A 509 -28.14 8.02 6.67
N LEU A 510 -27.29 8.29 7.66
CA LEU A 510 -27.09 9.65 8.15
C LEU A 510 -26.19 10.46 7.22
N SER A 511 -26.58 11.72 6.99
CA SER A 511 -25.72 12.70 6.35
C SER A 511 -24.48 12.99 7.20
N GLY A 512 -23.39 13.46 6.58
CA GLY A 512 -22.20 13.84 7.33
C GLY A 512 -22.46 15.02 8.27
N SER A 513 -23.37 15.94 7.93
CA SER A 513 -23.81 17.01 8.84
C SER A 513 -24.48 16.46 10.11
N ALA A 514 -25.38 15.47 9.98
CA ALA A 514 -26.03 14.84 11.12
C ALA A 514 -25.01 14.11 12.02
N ILE A 515 -24.05 13.40 11.42
CA ILE A 515 -22.96 12.75 12.17
C ILE A 515 -22.10 13.78 12.90
N LEU A 516 -21.73 14.89 12.24
CA LEU A 516 -20.94 15.94 12.86
C LEU A 516 -21.68 16.56 14.07
N SER A 517 -22.99 16.78 13.96
CA SER A 517 -23.82 17.23 15.08
C SER A 517 -23.85 16.21 16.23
N GLN A 518 -23.91 14.89 15.94
CA GLN A 518 -23.81 13.84 16.97
C GLN A 518 -22.47 13.85 17.70
N ILE A 519 -21.36 14.06 16.98
CA ILE A 519 -20.02 14.13 17.56
C ILE A 519 -19.91 15.36 18.47
N GLN A 520 -20.42 16.51 18.02
CA GLN A 520 -20.40 17.76 18.80
C GLN A 520 -21.28 17.68 20.05
N SER A 521 -22.46 17.06 19.97
CA SER A 521 -23.35 16.89 21.13
C SER A 521 -22.80 15.90 22.15
N SER A 522 -22.13 14.84 21.69
CA SER A 522 -21.46 13.85 22.56
C SER A 522 -20.35 14.46 23.41
N ARG A 523 -19.69 15.51 22.91
CA ARG A 523 -18.65 16.27 23.66
C ARG A 523 -19.22 17.19 24.74
N LYS A 524 -20.51 17.55 24.69
CA LYS A 524 -21.15 18.46 25.65
C LYS A 524 -21.68 17.76 26.91
N ARG A 525 -21.55 16.44 27.06
CA ARG A 525 -21.99 15.75 28.29
C ARG A 525 -21.04 16.09 29.44
N SER A 526 -21.60 16.53 30.58
CA SER A 526 -20.84 16.92 31.76
C SER A 526 -20.10 15.73 32.39
N HIS A 527 -19.08 16.03 33.21
CA HIS A 527 -18.33 15.04 33.98
C HIS A 527 -19.25 14.24 34.93
N GLU A 528 -20.36 14.80 35.40
CA GLU A 528 -21.33 14.06 36.23
C GLU A 528 -22.14 13.02 35.44
N ALA A 529 -22.45 13.27 34.17
CA ALA A 529 -23.19 12.31 33.32
C ALA A 529 -22.35 11.08 32.92
N LEU A 530 -21.02 11.18 33.00
CA LEU A 530 -20.08 10.07 32.78
C LEU A 530 -19.97 9.12 33.98
N ASN A 531 -20.28 9.61 35.19
CA ASN A 531 -20.24 8.83 36.43
C ASN A 531 -21.56 8.13 36.76
N ALA A 532 -22.67 8.50 36.10
CA ALA A 532 -24.01 7.95 36.35
C ALA A 532 -24.30 6.60 35.67
N GLY A 533 -23.35 6.06 34.88
CA GLY A 533 -23.48 4.73 34.30
C GLY A 533 -22.22 4.33 33.56
N ASN A 534 -21.75 3.10 33.80
CA ASN A 534 -20.57 2.44 33.24
C ASN A 534 -20.58 2.27 31.69
N ASN A 535 -21.38 3.05 30.96
CA ASN A 535 -21.53 2.93 29.52
C ASN A 535 -20.46 3.75 28.79
N PRO A 536 -19.56 3.11 28.02
CA PRO A 536 -18.56 3.85 27.26
C PRO A 536 -19.22 4.78 26.25
N LEU A 537 -18.66 5.99 26.08
CA LEU A 537 -19.10 6.91 25.04
C LEU A 537 -19.02 6.24 23.67
N GLN A 538 -20.06 6.43 22.86
CA GLN A 538 -20.10 5.87 21.51
C GLN A 538 -19.18 6.63 20.54
N TRP A 539 -19.11 7.96 20.66
CA TRP A 539 -18.10 8.77 19.98
C TRP A 539 -16.94 9.05 20.95
N LYS A 540 -15.76 8.49 20.65
CA LYS A 540 -14.53 8.67 21.44
C LYS A 540 -13.80 9.98 21.13
N LYS A 541 -13.91 10.47 19.89
CA LYS A 541 -13.28 11.70 19.43
C LYS A 541 -14.00 12.27 18.20
N ARG A 542 -13.74 13.55 17.91
CA ARG A 542 -13.94 14.11 16.57
C ARG A 542 -12.66 13.85 15.79
N SER A 543 -12.74 12.99 14.80
CA SER A 543 -11.62 12.71 13.89
C SER A 543 -11.09 13.99 13.23
N ILE A 544 -9.78 14.04 12.99
CA ILE A 544 -9.12 15.14 12.28
C ILE A 544 -9.59 15.29 10.83
N PHE A 545 -10.14 14.22 10.20
CA PHE A 545 -10.67 14.31 8.84
C PHE A 545 -11.83 15.31 8.71
N TRP A 546 -12.55 15.59 9.79
CA TRP A 546 -13.60 16.61 9.81
C TRP A 546 -13.08 18.05 9.66
N ASP A 547 -11.76 18.24 9.66
CA ASP A 547 -11.14 19.53 9.34
C ASP A 547 -10.99 19.76 7.83
N LEU A 548 -11.15 18.71 7.01
CA LEU A 548 -11.20 18.85 5.56
C LEU A 548 -12.57 19.44 5.16
N PRO A 549 -12.61 20.46 4.30
CA PRO A 549 -13.82 21.24 4.03
C PRO A 549 -14.95 20.41 3.41
N TYR A 550 -14.60 19.40 2.61
CA TYR A 550 -15.53 18.52 1.90
C TYR A 550 -15.89 17.23 2.66
N TRP A 551 -15.25 16.92 3.79
CA TRP A 551 -15.42 15.60 4.44
C TRP A 551 -16.85 15.32 4.92
N LYS A 552 -17.57 16.39 5.29
CA LYS A 552 -18.99 16.33 5.69
C LYS A 552 -19.92 15.95 4.53
N ASP A 553 -19.47 16.14 3.29
CA ASP A 553 -20.27 15.93 2.09
C ASP A 553 -20.02 14.54 1.47
N ASN A 554 -18.93 13.87 1.85
CA ASN A 554 -18.65 12.50 1.42
C ASN A 554 -19.78 11.56 1.85
N LEU A 555 -20.40 10.87 0.89
CA LEU A 555 -21.46 9.89 1.18
C LEU A 555 -20.93 8.75 2.08
N ILE A 556 -19.70 8.29 1.81
CA ILE A 556 -18.99 7.26 2.57
C ILE A 556 -17.65 7.84 3.03
N ARG A 557 -17.38 7.77 4.34
CA ARG A 557 -16.15 8.31 4.97
C ARG A 557 -15.15 7.24 5.38
N HIS A 558 -15.66 6.07 5.76
CA HIS A 558 -14.86 4.96 6.28
C HIS A 558 -15.36 3.66 5.65
N CYS A 559 -14.50 3.05 4.85
CA CYS A 559 -14.68 1.74 4.23
C CYS A 559 -13.99 0.69 5.08
N LEU A 560 -14.64 -0.47 5.20
CA LEU A 560 -14.04 -1.62 5.86
C LEU A 560 -13.14 -2.37 4.89
N ASP A 561 -12.00 -2.85 5.40
CA ASP A 561 -11.14 -3.76 4.66
C ASP A 561 -11.84 -5.11 4.48
N MET A 562 -12.33 -5.35 3.26
CA MET A 562 -13.04 -6.56 2.89
C MET A 562 -12.16 -7.80 2.98
N MET A 563 -10.85 -7.72 2.70
CA MET A 563 -10.00 -8.91 2.73
C MET A 563 -9.93 -9.53 4.14
N HIS A 564 -9.73 -8.69 5.15
CA HIS A 564 -9.71 -9.13 6.54
C HIS A 564 -11.08 -9.67 7.00
N ILE A 565 -12.16 -9.03 6.55
CA ILE A 565 -13.53 -9.48 6.88
C ILE A 565 -13.85 -10.81 6.22
N GLU A 566 -13.62 -10.93 4.92
CA GLU A 566 -13.88 -12.14 4.14
C GLU A 566 -13.08 -13.31 4.67
N LYS A 567 -11.79 -13.11 4.98
CA LYS A 567 -10.97 -14.13 5.63
C LYS A 567 -11.59 -14.61 6.94
N ASN A 568 -11.95 -13.67 7.82
CA ASN A 568 -12.52 -14.00 9.13
C ASN A 568 -13.88 -14.72 9.01
N VAL A 569 -14.75 -14.27 8.10
CA VAL A 569 -16.05 -14.91 7.83
C VAL A 569 -15.84 -16.30 7.25
N CYS A 570 -14.99 -16.43 6.23
CA CYS A 570 -14.66 -17.70 5.60
C CYS A 570 -14.09 -18.70 6.61
N ASP A 571 -13.10 -18.31 7.41
CA ASP A 571 -12.53 -19.14 8.47
C ASP A 571 -13.62 -19.62 9.44
N ASN A 572 -14.48 -18.70 9.91
CA ASN A 572 -15.55 -19.03 10.84
C ASN A 572 -16.56 -20.02 10.24
N VAL A 573 -16.96 -19.85 8.98
CA VAL A 573 -17.90 -20.77 8.30
C VAL A 573 -17.23 -22.12 8.07
N LEU A 574 -16.04 -22.13 7.47
CA LEU A 574 -15.28 -23.32 7.10
C LEU A 574 -15.02 -24.21 8.32
N PHE A 575 -14.44 -23.66 9.38
CA PHE A 575 -14.10 -24.46 10.57
C PHE A 575 -15.33 -24.88 11.38
N THR A 576 -16.46 -24.19 11.22
CA THR A 576 -17.72 -24.60 11.86
C THR A 576 -18.35 -25.79 11.13
N VAL A 577 -18.41 -25.74 9.80
CA VAL A 577 -18.97 -26.84 8.97
C VAL A 577 -18.08 -28.08 9.01
N LEU A 578 -16.75 -27.90 9.04
CA LEU A 578 -15.78 -28.98 9.23
C LEU A 578 -15.74 -29.54 10.65
N ASP A 579 -16.44 -28.93 11.62
CA ASP A 579 -16.42 -29.32 13.03
C ASP A 579 -14.99 -29.46 13.58
N ASP A 580 -14.16 -28.45 13.31
CA ASP A 580 -12.81 -28.40 13.87
C ASP A 580 -12.91 -28.05 15.36
N LYS A 581 -12.54 -29.00 16.23
CA LYS A 581 -12.68 -28.88 17.69
C LYS A 581 -12.03 -27.64 18.30
N GLN A 582 -11.02 -27.06 17.67
CA GLN A 582 -10.33 -25.87 18.18
C GLN A 582 -10.92 -24.56 17.63
N LYS A 583 -11.45 -24.58 16.40
CA LYS A 583 -11.85 -23.36 15.67
C LYS A 583 -13.35 -23.19 15.46
N THR A 584 -14.14 -24.26 15.60
CA THR A 584 -15.59 -24.25 15.39
C THR A 584 -16.31 -23.19 16.22
N LYS A 585 -17.27 -22.50 15.61
CA LYS A 585 -18.21 -21.62 16.32
C LYS A 585 -19.43 -22.35 16.84
N ASP A 586 -19.59 -23.61 16.46
CA ASP A 586 -20.62 -24.49 16.98
C ASP A 586 -20.11 -25.21 18.23
N ASN A 587 -20.35 -24.62 19.41
CA ASN A 587 -19.86 -25.11 20.69
C ASN A 587 -20.93 -25.01 21.79
N LEU A 588 -20.65 -25.62 22.96
CA LEU A 588 -21.61 -25.68 24.07
C LEU A 588 -22.10 -24.30 24.51
N ALA A 589 -21.24 -23.28 24.51
CA ALA A 589 -21.65 -21.92 24.89
C ALA A 589 -22.66 -21.36 23.90
N ALA A 590 -22.40 -21.49 22.59
CA ALA A 590 -23.34 -21.11 21.55
C ALA A 590 -24.69 -21.86 21.67
N ARG A 591 -24.66 -23.17 21.97
CA ARG A 591 -25.90 -23.96 22.17
C ARG A 591 -26.71 -23.52 23.38
N LYS A 592 -26.05 -23.21 24.50
CA LYS A 592 -26.72 -22.66 25.69
C LYS A 592 -27.30 -21.26 25.43
N ASP A 593 -26.62 -20.45 24.62
CA ASP A 593 -27.17 -19.15 24.21
C ASP A 593 -28.40 -19.31 23.32
N LEU A 594 -28.41 -20.25 22.35
CA LEU A 594 -29.61 -20.56 21.56
C LEU A 594 -30.78 -21.01 22.44
N GLN A 595 -30.50 -21.85 23.44
CA GLN A 595 -31.50 -22.27 24.44
C GLN A 595 -32.05 -21.10 25.24
N LEU A 596 -31.17 -20.24 25.75
CA LEU A 596 -31.57 -19.04 26.50
C LEU A 596 -32.37 -18.06 25.63
N MET A 597 -32.07 -18.00 24.33
CA MET A 597 -32.79 -17.16 23.38
C MET A 597 -34.14 -17.76 22.94
N GLY A 598 -34.44 -19.01 23.30
CA GLY A 598 -35.69 -19.69 22.91
C GLY A 598 -35.79 -19.99 21.41
N ILE A 599 -34.67 -20.12 20.71
CA ILE A 599 -34.62 -20.37 19.27
C ILE A 599 -33.88 -21.67 18.96
N ARG A 600 -34.26 -22.32 17.85
CA ARG A 600 -33.61 -23.54 17.35
C ARG A 600 -33.54 -24.66 18.39
N GLU A 601 -34.69 -25.05 18.93
CA GLU A 601 -34.83 -26.08 19.97
C GLU A 601 -34.11 -27.39 19.63
N GLN A 602 -34.14 -27.79 18.36
CA GLN A 602 -33.43 -28.96 17.84
C GLN A 602 -31.90 -28.90 18.00
N LEU A 603 -31.33 -27.74 18.36
CA LEU A 603 -29.90 -27.54 18.60
C LEU A 603 -29.56 -27.42 20.10
N HIS A 604 -30.54 -27.43 21.01
CA HIS A 604 -30.29 -27.20 22.43
C HIS A 604 -29.49 -28.35 23.07
N PRO A 605 -28.67 -28.08 24.10
CA PRO A 605 -28.02 -29.14 24.85
C PRO A 605 -29.03 -30.07 25.53
N PHE A 606 -28.66 -31.33 25.71
CA PHE A 606 -29.50 -32.26 26.48
C PHE A 606 -29.56 -31.81 27.94
N THR A 607 -30.72 -32.00 28.57
CA THR A 607 -30.97 -31.60 29.97
C THR A 607 -29.86 -32.10 30.89
N ASN A 608 -29.28 -31.18 31.68
CA ASN A 608 -28.17 -31.45 32.62
C ASN A 608 -26.94 -32.13 31.99
N SER A 609 -26.70 -31.96 30.69
CA SER A 609 -25.56 -32.54 29.98
C SER A 609 -24.66 -31.48 29.35
N SER A 610 -23.39 -31.82 29.17
CA SER A 610 -22.46 -31.10 28.29
C SER A 610 -22.59 -31.53 26.81
N LYS A 611 -23.40 -32.57 26.53
CA LYS A 611 -23.67 -33.07 25.19
C LYS A 611 -24.82 -32.30 24.54
N TYR A 612 -24.77 -32.19 23.21
CA TYR A 612 -25.77 -31.51 22.38
C TYR A 612 -25.90 -32.24 21.03
N PRO A 613 -27.06 -32.16 20.37
CA PRO A 613 -27.30 -32.82 19.09
C PRO A 613 -26.41 -32.24 17.99
N PRO A 614 -25.99 -33.07 17.01
CA PRO A 614 -25.22 -32.61 15.86
C PRO A 614 -26.00 -31.54 15.08
N SER A 615 -25.30 -30.50 14.63
CA SER A 615 -25.90 -29.49 13.74
C SER A 615 -26.18 -30.07 12.36
N CYS A 616 -27.22 -29.56 11.70
CA CYS A 616 -27.59 -29.97 10.33
C CYS A 616 -26.54 -29.59 9.27
N PHE A 617 -25.66 -28.63 9.57
CA PHE A 617 -24.59 -28.19 8.69
C PHE A 617 -23.24 -28.85 8.98
N ARG A 618 -23.18 -29.80 9.93
CA ARG A 618 -21.95 -30.53 10.25
C ARG A 618 -21.66 -31.55 9.16
N MET A 619 -20.49 -31.46 8.54
CA MET A 619 -20.03 -32.47 7.59
C MET A 619 -19.72 -33.80 8.29
N THR A 620 -20.19 -34.90 7.70
CA THR A 620 -19.74 -36.24 8.05
C THR A 620 -18.29 -36.45 7.58
N ASN A 621 -17.64 -37.54 8.01
CA ASN A 621 -16.29 -37.84 7.53
C ASN A 621 -16.25 -38.06 6.01
N ALA A 622 -17.30 -38.68 5.43
CA ALA A 622 -17.41 -38.86 3.99
C ALA A 622 -17.56 -37.51 3.26
N ASP A 623 -18.39 -36.60 3.78
CA ASP A 623 -18.55 -35.26 3.20
C ASP A 623 -17.24 -34.46 3.25
N LYS A 624 -16.50 -34.57 4.35
CA LYS A 624 -15.17 -33.95 4.49
C LYS A 624 -14.20 -34.49 3.45
N ASP A 625 -14.18 -35.81 3.25
CA ASP A 625 -13.28 -36.44 2.28
C ASP A 625 -13.59 -35.95 0.86
N ILE A 626 -14.87 -35.81 0.49
CA ILE A 626 -15.30 -35.24 -0.80
C ILE A 626 -14.91 -33.76 -0.90
N PHE A 627 -15.36 -32.94 0.06
CA PHE A 627 -15.16 -31.49 0.06
C PHE A 627 -13.68 -31.09 0.01
N LEU A 628 -12.85 -31.73 0.84
CA LEU A 628 -11.42 -31.45 0.87
C LEU A 628 -10.71 -31.98 -0.37
N SER A 629 -11.18 -33.07 -0.98
CA SER A 629 -10.62 -33.55 -2.26
C SER A 629 -10.89 -32.56 -3.39
N VAL A 630 -12.09 -31.98 -3.44
CA VAL A 630 -12.42 -30.90 -4.37
C VAL A 630 -11.46 -29.73 -4.14
N LEU A 631 -11.41 -29.16 -2.93
CA LEU A 631 -10.52 -28.03 -2.64
C LEU A 631 -9.04 -28.32 -2.95
N LYS A 632 -8.59 -29.56 -2.79
CA LYS A 632 -7.21 -29.97 -3.10
C LYS A 632 -6.94 -30.07 -4.60
N SER A 633 -7.96 -30.34 -5.40
CA SER A 633 -7.88 -30.48 -6.85
C SER A 633 -8.06 -29.17 -7.60
N VAL A 634 -8.64 -28.14 -6.96
CA VAL A 634 -8.87 -26.84 -7.60
C VAL A 634 -7.52 -26.24 -8.03
N SER A 635 -7.47 -25.82 -9.29
CA SER A 635 -6.38 -25.04 -9.86
C SER A 635 -6.94 -23.73 -10.39
N PHE A 636 -6.16 -22.67 -10.24
CA PHE A 636 -6.50 -21.34 -10.72
C PHE A 636 -5.43 -20.87 -11.71
N PRO A 637 -5.73 -19.88 -12.58
CA PRO A 637 -4.72 -19.23 -13.38
C PRO A 637 -3.55 -18.73 -12.53
N ASP A 638 -2.35 -18.67 -13.12
CA ASP A 638 -1.17 -18.19 -12.42
C ASP A 638 -1.40 -16.76 -11.89
N GLY A 639 -0.93 -16.50 -10.66
CA GLY A 639 -1.14 -15.23 -9.97
C GLY A 639 -2.54 -14.99 -9.38
N TYR A 640 -3.53 -15.87 -9.60
CA TYR A 640 -4.90 -15.68 -9.09
C TYR A 640 -5.07 -16.08 -7.62
N SER A 641 -4.42 -17.17 -7.19
CA SER A 641 -4.56 -17.71 -5.84
C SER A 641 -3.28 -18.42 -5.39
N SER A 642 -3.06 -18.48 -4.07
CA SER A 642 -2.04 -19.35 -3.51
C SER A 642 -2.44 -20.83 -3.72
N ASN A 643 -1.47 -21.74 -3.68
CA ASN A 643 -1.76 -23.16 -3.92
C ASN A 643 -2.50 -23.78 -2.71
N ILE A 644 -3.84 -23.72 -2.76
CA ILE A 644 -4.76 -24.23 -1.74
C ILE A 644 -4.51 -25.72 -1.44
N SER A 645 -4.01 -26.49 -2.41
CA SER A 645 -3.72 -27.93 -2.22
C SER A 645 -2.71 -28.18 -1.09
N ARG A 646 -1.79 -27.22 -0.86
CA ARG A 646 -0.78 -27.28 0.22
C ARG A 646 -1.38 -27.07 1.60
N CYS A 647 -2.55 -26.42 1.66
CA CYS A 647 -3.26 -26.13 2.88
C CYS A 647 -4.13 -27.31 3.36
N ILE A 648 -4.22 -28.41 2.59
CA ILE A 648 -5.20 -29.48 2.83
C ILE A 648 -4.51 -30.80 3.22
N ASP A 649 -4.85 -31.29 4.41
CA ASP A 649 -4.50 -32.63 4.89
C ASP A 649 -5.74 -33.53 4.85
N LEU A 650 -5.86 -34.31 3.77
CA LEU A 650 -6.95 -35.27 3.60
C LEU A 650 -6.94 -36.37 4.67
N LYS A 651 -5.76 -36.82 5.11
CA LYS A 651 -5.67 -37.90 6.12
C LYS A 651 -6.21 -37.43 7.46
N LYS A 652 -5.91 -36.18 7.83
CA LYS A 652 -6.40 -35.57 9.07
C LYS A 652 -7.76 -34.89 8.92
N ARG A 653 -8.29 -34.79 7.68
CA ARG A 653 -9.50 -34.04 7.33
C ARG A 653 -9.46 -32.59 7.82
N LYS A 654 -8.32 -31.93 7.58
CA LYS A 654 -8.03 -30.59 8.10
C LYS A 654 -7.54 -29.63 7.03
N VAL A 655 -7.78 -28.36 7.30
CA VAL A 655 -7.28 -27.23 6.51
C VAL A 655 -6.41 -26.34 7.39
N PHE A 656 -5.25 -25.93 6.87
CA PHE A 656 -4.24 -25.14 7.56
C PHE A 656 -3.75 -24.00 6.69
N GLY A 657 -3.59 -22.80 7.26
CA GLY A 657 -2.91 -21.69 6.58
C GLY A 657 -3.60 -21.17 5.32
N LEU A 658 -4.95 -21.18 5.30
CA LEU A 658 -5.75 -20.44 4.32
C LEU A 658 -5.63 -18.92 4.54
#